data_AF-A0AAD9I6H3-F1
#
_entry.id   AF-A0AAD9I6H3-F1
#
_cell.length_a   1.000
_cell.length_b   1.000
_cell.length_c   1.000
_cell.angle_alpha   90.00
_cell.angle_beta   90.00
_cell.angle_gamma   90.00
#
_symmetry.space_group_name_H-M   'P 1'
#
loop_
_entity.id
_entity.type
_entity.pdbx_description
1 polymer ?
#
loop_
_entity_poly.entity_id
_entity_poly.type
_entity_poly.pdbx_seq_one_letter_code
_entity_poly.pdbx_strand_id
1 'polypeptide(L)'
;MKLRKTKLGTEPGLHDEVVLHDVFPLKLERYIYILAASSNFFGALRIYSTNASSILPQSIMYALTSLVLLGTYAFQAALGRPDGARVKREGVDYFLSTEGPIAINRILCNIGADGCDASGASSGVVIASPSKVNPDYFYTWTRDSALTFKAIVDMFINTQDSNLQTEIENYIVAQSRLQGVENPSGSLADGSGLGEPKFNVDLSQFTGDWGRPQRDGPALRAIALISYAKWLIADGRSATVAQVLWPIIQNDLAYVAQYWNQTGFDLWEEVEGSSFFTVANQHRALVEGKALAWRLETSCTACDQIAPQVLCFLQSFWSPKGYILANINENNGRSGVDANTILGSISTFDATAGCDDVTFQPCTTLRRLDLVPDITIGTYFASNSSTSTKPSTFTTLHDAISAYADGFVQFVATYAQSNGSLSEQFSKSEGSPLSAYDLTWSYAAVLTAAARQGGEVPASWGAPTGNTLPETCEPTFVVGTYSLATITSFPQGSVAPGPCPCDKGVNVTFNELVTTVWGQTIKIIGNTTALGNWDQNHAVALSAADYNATNPLWHVTINLPAGHAIEYKYINVQPDGSVQREARQNRVYKVPATCGASVTKPPVPTRSRIHLSSTSTTRLPCVSQGARAGFQAAAAKRFGDTESYFGRHIHATGGVANVLSSIPFDAQWVHVIGLLFFTLNLFLFVVNCTLISLRFYWRPSTFLGSFVDQSESLFVTSIFVSLATIFMTVCQYGIPHTGPWLLHTMEVLFWVYVTVCIVVSAAMYLILWSTLVFPIHTMTPVWVFPAYPLLLTAPFGASLIAAAVDIDQVASINAVVITLASVTVQGTGFLISFTICAAFIYRLMTQQLPQDSQRPGMFISIGPGGFTAVGMVHLGNLTSSIFPPDWGHTEHAVFTLRLLSYMLGLWLWGLSVWFSLVSVGSLWKFLLPYHRPKLPFHMTWFSFVFPNTALVSATNQIGVAFDCTPLQILGCVLAAVLVLVWALVFAAMLRSLRRRTLLWPKEQA
;
A
#
# COMPACT_ATOMS: atom_id res chain seq x y z
N MET A 1 16.50 -9.73 15.73
CA MET A 1 16.83 -10.95 16.50
C MET A 1 15.61 -11.31 17.37
N LYS A 2 15.32 -12.58 17.68
CA LYS A 2 14.06 -12.99 18.37
C LYS A 2 14.12 -12.84 19.90
N LEU A 3 13.02 -12.38 20.51
CA LEU A 3 12.46 -12.70 21.86
C LEU A 3 11.02 -12.11 21.84
N ARG A 4 9.88 -12.81 21.98
CA ARG A 4 9.36 -13.77 22.98
C ARG A 4 8.80 -13.08 24.24
N LYS A 5 7.49 -12.80 24.27
CA LYS A 5 6.73 -12.35 25.46
C LYS A 5 6.61 -13.49 26.50
N THR A 6 6.55 -13.12 27.77
CA THR A 6 6.06 -13.93 28.91
C THR A 6 5.07 -13.10 29.74
N LYS A 7 4.14 -13.74 30.45
CA LYS A 7 2.91 -13.10 30.96
C LYS A 7 2.58 -13.48 32.42
N LEU A 8 2.32 -12.46 33.24
CA LEU A 8 1.41 -12.40 34.40
C LEU A 8 0.91 -10.93 34.39
N GLY A 9 -0.35 -10.55 34.56
CA GLY A 9 -1.44 -11.09 35.39
C GLY A 9 -1.78 -9.99 36.40
N THR A 10 -3.00 -9.43 36.51
CA THR A 10 -4.35 -9.96 36.22
C THR A 10 -5.31 -8.91 35.60
N GLU A 11 -6.55 -9.34 35.31
CA GLU A 11 -7.71 -8.60 34.78
C GLU A 11 -7.82 -8.49 33.22
N PRO A 12 -9.05 -8.40 32.63
CA PRO A 12 -9.28 -8.80 31.24
C PRO A 12 -10.06 -7.78 30.38
N GLY A 13 -9.44 -7.13 29.38
CA GLY A 13 -10.26 -6.36 28.43
C GLY A 13 -9.65 -5.35 27.45
N LEU A 14 -8.34 -5.32 27.16
CA LEU A 14 -7.76 -4.47 26.10
C LEU A 14 -6.43 -5.07 25.61
N HIS A 15 -6.42 -5.72 24.44
CA HIS A 15 -5.28 -6.47 23.89
C HIS A 15 -5.36 -6.61 22.35
N ASP A 16 -5.31 -5.52 21.58
CA ASP A 16 -5.03 -5.56 20.11
C ASP A 16 -4.50 -4.20 19.61
N GLU A 17 -3.29 -3.83 20.03
CA GLU A 17 -2.71 -2.48 19.86
C GLU A 17 -1.48 -2.43 18.93
N VAL A 18 -1.29 -1.28 18.27
CA VAL A 18 -0.01 -0.87 17.64
C VAL A 18 0.75 0.06 18.59
N VAL A 19 1.63 -0.51 19.42
CA VAL A 19 2.86 0.25 19.74
C VAL A 19 3.72 0.25 18.47
N LEU A 20 4.37 1.38 18.17
CA LEU A 20 5.09 1.71 16.92
C LEU A 20 6.33 0.84 16.59
N HIS A 21 6.46 -0.31 17.24
CA HIS A 21 7.62 -1.21 17.20
C HIS A 21 7.74 -2.13 15.97
N ASP A 22 6.64 -2.48 15.31
CA ASP A 22 6.61 -3.60 14.34
C ASP A 22 6.91 -3.19 12.87
N VAL A 23 7.09 -1.89 12.57
CA VAL A 23 7.25 -1.38 11.19
C VAL A 23 8.73 -1.14 10.82
N PHE A 24 9.53 -2.22 10.85
CA PHE A 24 10.91 -2.20 10.32
C PHE A 24 11.14 -3.35 9.31
N PRO A 25 11.30 -3.07 8.00
CA PRO A 25 11.51 -4.09 6.98
C PRO A 25 12.93 -4.67 7.05
N LEU A 26 13.08 -5.82 7.73
CA LEU A 26 14.39 -6.44 7.94
C LEU A 26 15.00 -7.07 6.67
N LYS A 27 16.07 -6.41 6.20
CA LYS A 27 17.23 -6.92 5.43
C LYS A 27 17.03 -7.37 3.96
N LEU A 28 17.40 -6.46 3.06
CA LEU A 28 17.66 -6.66 1.63
C LEU A 28 19.04 -7.33 1.36
N GLU A 29 19.28 -8.54 1.89
CA GLU A 29 20.66 -9.05 2.07
C GLU A 29 21.03 -10.29 1.21
N ARG A 30 20.42 -10.48 0.03
CA ARG A 30 20.66 -11.68 -0.81
C ARG A 30 20.79 -11.48 -2.34
N TYR A 31 20.88 -10.25 -2.85
CA TYR A 31 20.75 -10.00 -4.29
C TYR A 31 22.03 -10.06 -5.15
N ILE A 32 23.24 -9.95 -4.57
CA ILE A 32 24.45 -9.66 -5.36
C ILE A 32 25.23 -10.91 -5.81
N TYR A 33 25.08 -12.06 -5.13
CA TYR A 33 25.85 -13.29 -5.44
C TYR A 33 25.46 -14.00 -6.76
N ILE A 34 24.33 -13.67 -7.39
CA ILE A 34 23.79 -14.44 -8.52
C ILE A 34 24.31 -13.93 -9.89
N LEU A 35 24.63 -12.63 -10.03
CA LEU A 35 25.11 -12.08 -11.30
C LEU A 35 26.47 -12.65 -11.72
N ALA A 36 27.34 -12.97 -10.75
CA ALA A 36 28.63 -13.61 -11.01
C ALA A 36 28.53 -15.04 -11.59
N ALA A 37 27.42 -15.75 -11.38
CA ALA A 37 27.22 -17.11 -11.89
C ALA A 37 26.84 -17.14 -13.39
N SER A 38 26.22 -16.07 -13.90
CA SER A 38 25.68 -16.02 -15.27
C SER A 38 26.76 -16.09 -16.37
N SER A 39 27.93 -15.50 -16.11
CA SER A 39 29.07 -15.47 -17.03
C SER A 39 29.66 -16.86 -17.29
N ASN A 40 29.78 -17.68 -16.24
CA ASN A 40 30.37 -19.02 -16.32
C ASN A 40 29.46 -20.01 -17.08
N PHE A 41 28.13 -19.84 -17.02
CA PHE A 41 27.20 -20.75 -17.69
C PHE A 41 27.31 -20.70 -19.22
N PHE A 42 27.50 -19.51 -19.80
CA PHE A 42 27.74 -19.36 -21.24
C PHE A 42 29.14 -19.81 -21.70
N GLY A 43 30.11 -19.88 -20.77
CA GLY A 43 31.42 -20.49 -21.04
C GLY A 43 31.31 -21.99 -21.35
N ALA A 44 30.48 -22.72 -20.59
CA ALA A 44 30.31 -24.17 -20.74
C ALA A 44 29.72 -24.55 -22.11
N LEU A 45 28.74 -23.81 -22.63
CA LEU A 45 28.11 -24.12 -23.93
C LEU A 45 29.05 -23.98 -25.13
N ARG A 46 30.16 -23.23 -25.05
CA ARG A 46 31.12 -23.16 -26.17
C ARG A 46 31.87 -24.47 -26.41
N ILE A 47 32.05 -25.29 -25.37
CA ILE A 47 32.95 -26.45 -25.40
C ILE A 47 32.33 -27.66 -26.14
N TYR A 48 31.00 -27.74 -26.23
CA TYR A 48 30.29 -28.91 -26.79
C TYR A 48 29.96 -28.83 -28.30
N SER A 49 30.34 -27.75 -29.00
CA SER A 49 29.85 -27.46 -30.36
C SER A 49 30.72 -27.95 -31.53
N THR A 50 31.87 -28.59 -31.26
CA THR A 50 32.90 -28.84 -32.29
C THR A 50 32.69 -30.08 -33.17
N ASN A 51 31.76 -30.99 -32.84
CA ASN A 51 31.58 -32.29 -33.50
C ASN A 51 30.16 -32.51 -34.09
N ALA A 52 29.63 -31.55 -34.85
CA ALA A 52 28.34 -31.72 -35.55
C ALA A 52 28.34 -31.07 -36.96
N SER A 53 28.61 -31.87 -37.99
CA SER A 53 28.69 -31.43 -39.39
C SER A 53 27.33 -31.31 -40.08
N SER A 54 26.52 -30.32 -39.70
CA SER A 54 25.34 -29.91 -40.48
C SER A 54 25.12 -28.39 -40.46
N ILE A 55 24.98 -27.78 -41.64
CA ILE A 55 25.06 -26.32 -41.83
C ILE A 55 23.69 -25.62 -41.65
N LEU A 56 22.58 -26.37 -41.75
CA LEU A 56 21.23 -25.83 -41.77
C LEU A 56 20.71 -25.27 -40.41
N PRO A 57 20.82 -25.98 -39.25
CA PRO A 57 20.24 -25.49 -37.99
C PRO A 57 20.97 -24.27 -37.43
N GLN A 58 22.25 -24.08 -37.79
CA GLN A 58 23.11 -23.04 -37.27
C GLN A 58 22.65 -21.62 -37.67
N SER A 59 22.15 -21.47 -38.90
CA SER A 59 21.62 -20.19 -39.40
C SER A 59 20.36 -19.75 -38.64
N ILE A 60 19.49 -20.70 -38.28
CA ILE A 60 18.24 -20.43 -37.56
C ILE A 60 18.54 -20.05 -36.11
N MET A 61 19.52 -20.71 -35.46
CA MET A 61 19.98 -20.36 -34.11
C MET A 61 20.60 -18.95 -34.05
N TYR A 62 21.38 -18.54 -35.07
CA TYR A 62 21.90 -17.16 -35.14
C TYR A 62 20.81 -16.13 -35.42
N ALA A 63 19.82 -16.44 -36.26
CA ALA A 63 18.65 -15.58 -36.46
C ALA A 63 17.82 -15.41 -35.17
N LEU A 64 17.54 -16.50 -34.45
CA LEU A 64 16.79 -16.48 -33.18
C LEU A 64 17.55 -15.75 -32.07
N THR A 65 18.85 -16.00 -31.89
CA THR A 65 19.64 -15.26 -30.88
C THR A 65 19.76 -13.78 -31.21
N SER A 66 19.86 -13.41 -32.49
CA SER A 66 19.82 -12.02 -32.94
C SER A 66 18.44 -11.37 -32.72
N LEU A 67 17.34 -12.11 -32.96
CA LEU A 67 15.97 -11.67 -32.67
C LEU A 67 15.67 -11.57 -31.17
N VAL A 68 16.30 -12.40 -30.33
CA VAL A 68 16.22 -12.30 -28.86
C VAL A 68 17.09 -11.15 -28.33
N LEU A 69 18.21 -10.81 -28.96
CA LEU A 69 19.02 -9.63 -28.61
C LEU A 69 18.38 -8.32 -29.07
N LEU A 70 17.92 -8.24 -30.32
CA LEU A 70 17.11 -7.11 -30.79
C LEU A 70 15.79 -7.02 -30.03
N GLY A 71 15.20 -8.17 -29.69
CA GLY A 71 14.01 -8.28 -28.84
C GLY A 71 14.26 -7.70 -27.46
N THR A 72 15.28 -8.14 -26.73
CA THR A 72 15.58 -7.60 -25.38
C THR A 72 16.03 -6.14 -25.43
N TYR A 73 16.76 -5.69 -26.45
CA TYR A 73 17.14 -4.28 -26.59
C TYR A 73 15.94 -3.38 -26.94
N ALA A 74 15.05 -3.82 -27.84
CA ALA A 74 13.80 -3.13 -28.12
C ALA A 74 12.83 -3.16 -26.94
N PHE A 75 12.80 -4.25 -26.16
CA PHE A 75 12.01 -4.36 -24.94
C PHE A 75 12.57 -3.47 -23.82
N GLN A 76 13.90 -3.29 -23.73
CA GLN A 76 14.55 -2.31 -22.85
C GLN A 76 14.29 -0.86 -23.29
N ALA A 77 14.23 -0.58 -24.59
CA ALA A 77 13.93 0.75 -25.11
C ALA A 77 12.43 1.10 -24.98
N ALA A 78 11.53 0.15 -25.25
CA ALA A 78 10.08 0.33 -25.13
C ALA A 78 9.58 0.25 -23.68
N LEU A 79 10.25 -0.53 -22.82
CA LEU A 79 10.13 -0.44 -21.36
C LEU A 79 11.26 0.42 -20.78
N GLY A 80 11.59 1.53 -21.46
CA GLY A 80 12.28 2.66 -20.85
C GLY A 80 11.42 3.19 -19.72
N ARG A 81 11.64 2.65 -18.51
CA ARG A 81 10.77 2.85 -17.35
C ARG A 81 10.64 4.35 -17.04
N PRO A 82 9.44 4.89 -16.78
CA PRO A 82 9.36 5.91 -15.75
C PRO A 82 9.84 5.26 -14.44
N ASP A 83 10.88 5.82 -13.82
CA ASP A 83 11.57 5.14 -12.71
C ASP A 83 10.61 4.71 -11.60
N GLY A 84 10.88 3.55 -10.98
CA GLY A 84 10.06 3.07 -9.86
C GLY A 84 10.04 4.04 -8.67
N ALA A 85 11.07 4.88 -8.55
CA ALA A 85 11.09 6.03 -7.63
C ALA A 85 10.19 7.17 -8.15
N ARG A 86 10.28 7.52 -9.44
CA ARG A 86 9.47 8.58 -10.07
C ARG A 86 7.97 8.30 -10.01
N VAL A 87 7.51 7.09 -10.30
CA VAL A 87 6.07 6.75 -10.24
C VAL A 87 5.53 6.77 -8.80
N LYS A 88 6.36 6.40 -7.81
CA LYS A 88 6.01 6.57 -6.38
C LYS A 88 5.98 8.03 -5.99
N ARG A 89 6.98 8.81 -6.42
CA ARG A 89 7.10 10.23 -6.13
C ARG A 89 5.95 11.04 -6.74
N GLU A 90 5.58 10.79 -7.99
CA GLU A 90 4.39 11.38 -8.62
C GLU A 90 3.08 11.06 -7.84
N GLY A 91 3.02 9.93 -7.12
CA GLY A 91 1.92 9.61 -6.19
C GLY A 91 2.00 10.31 -4.82
N VAL A 92 3.21 10.46 -4.27
CA VAL A 92 3.47 11.17 -3.00
C VAL A 92 3.28 12.68 -3.17
N ASP A 93 3.82 13.26 -4.24
CA ASP A 93 3.65 14.66 -4.62
C ASP A 93 2.15 14.99 -4.81
N TYR A 94 1.38 14.09 -5.43
CA TYR A 94 -0.08 14.22 -5.55
C TYR A 94 -0.79 14.15 -4.20
N PHE A 95 -0.40 13.22 -3.31
CA PHE A 95 -0.97 13.14 -1.96
C PHE A 95 -0.71 14.44 -1.18
N LEU A 96 0.54 14.89 -1.07
CA LEU A 96 0.89 16.05 -0.25
C LEU A 96 0.35 17.38 -0.82
N SER A 97 0.27 17.54 -2.14
CA SER A 97 -0.38 18.71 -2.75
C SER A 97 -1.91 18.72 -2.58
N THR A 98 -2.53 17.57 -2.33
CA THR A 98 -3.96 17.46 -1.98
C THR A 98 -4.19 17.63 -0.47
N GLU A 99 -3.38 16.97 0.35
CA GLU A 99 -3.54 16.87 1.80
C GLU A 99 -3.05 18.12 2.53
N GLY A 100 -1.97 18.77 2.06
CA GLY A 100 -1.40 19.97 2.71
C GLY A 100 -2.43 21.10 2.92
N PRO A 101 -3.18 21.51 1.89
CA PRO A 101 -4.27 22.49 2.04
C PRO A 101 -5.38 22.06 3.01
N ILE A 102 -5.67 20.75 3.12
CA ILE A 102 -6.66 20.22 4.07
C ILE A 102 -6.09 20.27 5.49
N ALA A 103 -4.84 19.84 5.67
CA ALA A 103 -4.15 19.78 6.96
C ALA A 103 -4.03 21.16 7.62
N ILE A 104 -3.66 22.22 6.88
CA ILE A 104 -3.62 23.57 7.46
C ILE A 104 -5.03 24.09 7.79
N ASN A 105 -6.02 23.85 6.94
CA ASN A 105 -7.40 24.23 7.21
C ASN A 105 -7.97 23.52 8.45
N ARG A 106 -7.58 22.26 8.69
CA ARG A 106 -7.94 21.49 9.90
C ARG A 106 -7.22 21.97 11.16
N ILE A 107 -5.93 22.31 11.08
CA ILE A 107 -5.21 22.97 12.18
C ILE A 107 -5.91 24.27 12.57
N LEU A 108 -6.27 25.11 11.60
CA LEU A 108 -7.00 26.36 11.86
C LEU A 108 -8.41 26.11 12.43
N CYS A 109 -9.10 25.05 12.02
CA CYS A 109 -10.37 24.67 12.64
C CYS A 109 -10.23 24.19 14.10
N ASN A 110 -9.06 23.68 14.49
CA ASN A 110 -8.73 23.26 15.86
C ASN A 110 -8.15 24.39 16.74
N ILE A 111 -8.12 25.64 16.25
CA ILE A 111 -7.67 26.82 17.01
C ILE A 111 -8.88 27.66 17.45
N GLY A 112 -8.98 27.94 18.75
CA GLY A 112 -9.98 28.85 19.30
C GLY A 112 -9.64 30.32 19.01
N ALA A 113 -10.61 31.22 18.86
CA ALA A 113 -12.05 31.03 19.10
C ALA A 113 -12.89 30.83 17.83
N ASP A 114 -12.36 31.18 16.66
CA ASP A 114 -13.11 31.18 15.38
C ASP A 114 -12.96 29.87 14.57
N GLY A 115 -12.11 28.92 15.02
CA GLY A 115 -11.92 27.62 14.38
C GLY A 115 -13.18 26.75 14.37
N CYS A 116 -13.47 26.12 13.22
CA CYS A 116 -14.76 25.47 12.97
C CYS A 116 -15.05 24.24 13.87
N ASP A 117 -14.01 23.58 14.36
CA ASP A 117 -14.09 22.40 15.23
C ASP A 117 -13.79 22.75 16.72
N ALA A 118 -13.18 23.92 16.98
CA ALA A 118 -12.76 24.43 18.29
C ALA A 118 -13.87 25.13 19.11
N SER A 119 -15.15 24.85 18.83
CA SER A 119 -16.30 25.51 19.46
C SER A 119 -16.27 25.41 21.00
N GLY A 120 -16.00 26.55 21.66
CA GLY A 120 -15.88 26.71 23.10
C GLY A 120 -14.46 26.93 23.63
N ALA A 121 -13.44 26.91 22.77
CA ALA A 121 -12.06 27.23 23.13
C ALA A 121 -11.81 28.76 23.16
N SER A 122 -10.93 29.19 24.06
CA SER A 122 -10.45 30.57 24.14
C SER A 122 -9.56 30.95 22.94
N SER A 123 -9.46 32.24 22.64
CA SER A 123 -8.59 32.79 21.59
C SER A 123 -7.14 32.34 21.76
N GLY A 124 -6.52 31.78 20.72
CA GLY A 124 -5.13 31.30 20.74
C GLY A 124 -4.92 29.92 21.40
N VAL A 125 -6.00 29.21 21.74
CA VAL A 125 -5.94 27.84 22.28
C VAL A 125 -5.99 26.81 21.17
N VAL A 126 -5.09 25.83 21.20
CA VAL A 126 -5.10 24.67 20.29
C VAL A 126 -5.75 23.49 21.01
N ILE A 127 -6.81 22.91 20.45
CA ILE A 127 -7.29 21.60 20.93
C ILE A 127 -6.42 20.50 20.34
N ALA A 128 -6.15 19.43 21.08
CA ALA A 128 -5.48 18.25 20.50
C ALA A 128 -6.38 17.59 19.43
N SER A 129 -7.67 17.44 19.74
CA SER A 129 -8.69 16.94 18.82
C SER A 129 -10.10 17.45 19.21
N PRO A 130 -11.05 17.57 18.26
CA PRO A 130 -12.47 17.78 18.55
C PRO A 130 -13.19 16.59 19.22
N SER A 131 -12.50 15.47 19.48
CA SER A 131 -13.07 14.32 20.17
C SER A 131 -13.33 14.61 21.65
N LYS A 132 -14.60 14.47 22.07
CA LYS A 132 -15.09 14.72 23.44
C LYS A 132 -15.50 13.44 24.20
N VAL A 133 -15.34 12.26 23.57
CA VAL A 133 -15.79 10.96 24.10
C VAL A 133 -14.90 9.84 23.56
N ASN A 134 -14.21 9.10 24.43
CA ASN A 134 -13.48 7.86 24.15
C ASN A 134 -12.64 7.86 22.85
N PRO A 135 -11.53 8.63 22.79
CA PRO A 135 -10.97 9.43 23.88
C PRO A 135 -11.57 10.86 23.95
N ASP A 136 -11.51 11.46 25.14
CA ASP A 136 -11.81 12.89 25.34
C ASP A 136 -10.50 13.69 25.28
N TYR A 137 -10.26 14.29 24.11
CA TYR A 137 -9.05 15.04 23.75
C TYR A 137 -9.36 16.54 23.54
N PHE A 138 -10.51 17.02 24.04
CA PHE A 138 -10.93 18.41 23.96
C PHE A 138 -10.30 19.26 25.08
N TYR A 139 -8.97 19.22 25.13
CA TYR A 139 -8.09 19.97 26.03
C TYR A 139 -6.93 20.56 25.21
N THR A 140 -6.18 21.50 25.79
CA THR A 140 -4.97 22.07 25.20
C THR A 140 -3.73 21.52 25.90
N TRP A 141 -2.90 20.76 25.18
CA TRP A 141 -1.60 20.30 25.66
C TRP A 141 -0.51 21.35 25.36
N THR A 142 0.38 21.58 26.31
CA THR A 142 1.52 22.51 26.16
C THR A 142 2.47 22.03 25.04
N ARG A 143 2.65 20.70 24.91
CA ARG A 143 3.40 20.06 23.82
C ARG A 143 2.77 20.32 22.45
N ASP A 144 1.54 19.87 22.26
CA ASP A 144 0.90 19.82 20.94
C ASP A 144 0.67 21.23 20.39
N SER A 145 0.27 22.16 21.26
CA SER A 145 0.10 23.57 20.90
C SER A 145 1.44 24.20 20.50
N ALA A 146 2.53 23.94 21.21
CA ALA A 146 3.86 24.46 20.87
C ALA A 146 4.44 23.83 19.59
N LEU A 147 4.28 22.52 19.38
CA LEU A 147 4.70 21.84 18.14
C LEU A 147 3.90 22.32 16.92
N THR A 148 2.59 22.47 17.08
CA THR A 148 1.70 23.02 16.04
C THR A 148 2.08 24.46 15.71
N PHE A 149 2.24 25.34 16.72
CA PHE A 149 2.64 26.71 16.47
C PHE A 149 4.08 26.84 15.96
N LYS A 150 5.00 25.92 16.28
CA LYS A 150 6.32 25.87 15.63
C LYS A 150 6.20 25.61 14.13
N ALA A 151 5.29 24.75 13.69
CA ALA A 151 5.01 24.51 12.27
C ALA A 151 4.32 25.72 11.61
N ILE A 152 3.35 26.35 12.28
CA ILE A 152 2.68 27.57 11.78
C ILE A 152 3.67 28.73 11.65
N VAL A 153 4.58 28.92 12.62
CA VAL A 153 5.63 29.96 12.58
C VAL A 153 6.62 29.72 11.43
N ASP A 154 7.08 28.48 11.21
CA ASP A 154 7.96 28.17 10.08
C ASP A 154 7.28 28.45 8.73
N MET A 155 6.02 28.05 8.58
CA MET A 155 5.22 28.32 7.38
C MET A 155 4.90 29.81 7.21
N PHE A 156 4.64 30.55 8.30
CA PHE A 156 4.44 31.99 8.26
C PHE A 156 5.70 32.75 7.83
N ILE A 157 6.88 32.33 8.29
CA ILE A 157 8.16 32.94 7.87
C ILE A 157 8.34 32.84 6.33
N ASN A 158 7.87 31.75 5.73
CA ASN A 158 7.95 31.52 4.28
C ASN A 158 6.81 32.19 3.48
N THR A 159 5.59 32.28 4.04
CA THR A 159 4.37 32.74 3.32
C THR A 159 3.95 34.18 3.62
N GLN A 160 4.27 34.68 4.81
CA GLN A 160 3.89 36.00 5.34
C GLN A 160 2.37 36.27 5.36
N ASP A 161 1.54 35.23 5.53
CA ASP A 161 0.10 35.38 5.66
C ASP A 161 -0.29 36.06 7.00
N SER A 162 -0.99 37.20 6.91
CA SER A 162 -1.50 37.96 8.05
C SER A 162 -2.49 37.18 8.93
N ASN A 163 -3.19 36.19 8.39
CA ASN A 163 -4.09 35.34 9.17
C ASN A 163 -3.28 34.45 10.12
N LEU A 164 -2.19 33.85 9.62
CA LEU A 164 -1.27 33.05 10.44
C LEU A 164 -0.56 33.93 11.48
N GLN A 165 -0.17 35.16 11.13
CA GLN A 165 0.40 36.10 12.11
C GLN A 165 -0.59 36.41 13.25
N THR A 166 -1.89 36.57 12.91
CA THR A 166 -2.94 36.81 13.90
C THR A 166 -3.06 35.65 14.88
N GLU A 167 -3.05 34.40 14.40
CA GLU A 167 -3.12 33.24 15.30
C GLU A 167 -1.85 33.02 16.12
N ILE A 168 -0.67 33.34 15.57
CA ILE A 168 0.59 33.35 16.35
C ILE A 168 0.50 34.37 17.49
N GLU A 169 -0.01 35.57 17.24
CA GLU A 169 -0.16 36.63 18.24
C GLU A 169 -1.25 36.29 19.27
N ASN A 170 -2.36 35.67 18.85
CA ASN A 170 -3.38 35.10 19.74
C ASN A 170 -2.78 34.04 20.68
N TYR A 171 -2.01 33.08 20.15
CA TYR A 171 -1.35 32.04 20.93
C TYR A 171 -0.42 32.61 22.00
N ILE A 172 0.37 33.63 21.67
CA ILE A 172 1.28 34.27 22.62
C ILE A 172 0.51 34.91 23.79
N VAL A 173 -0.66 35.51 23.52
CA VAL A 173 -1.56 36.05 24.56
C VAL A 173 -2.32 34.96 25.33
N ALA A 174 -2.52 33.77 24.75
CA ALA A 174 -3.02 32.60 25.48
C ALA A 174 -1.94 32.03 26.43
N GLN A 175 -0.70 31.92 25.97
CA GLN A 175 0.41 31.39 26.77
C GLN A 175 0.81 32.31 27.94
N SER A 176 0.77 33.63 27.78
CA SER A 176 1.01 34.58 28.89
C SER A 176 0.02 34.39 30.03
N ARG A 177 -1.23 34.00 29.71
CA ARG A 177 -2.27 33.66 30.70
C ARG A 177 -2.01 32.29 31.33
N LEU A 178 -1.75 31.26 30.52
CA LEU A 178 -1.51 29.89 31.02
C LEU A 178 -0.32 29.81 32.00
N GLN A 179 0.76 30.57 31.77
CA GLN A 179 1.87 30.61 32.73
C GLN A 179 1.45 31.10 34.12
N GLY A 180 0.37 31.87 34.24
CA GLY A 180 -0.19 32.33 35.51
C GLY A 180 -1.24 31.41 36.16
N VAL A 181 -1.58 30.27 35.56
CA VAL A 181 -2.61 29.35 36.06
C VAL A 181 -2.03 28.37 37.06
N GLU A 182 -2.32 28.56 38.35
CA GLU A 182 -2.08 27.54 39.39
C GLU A 182 -2.83 26.25 39.05
N ASN A 183 -2.15 25.11 39.21
CA ASN A 183 -2.58 23.81 38.69
C ASN A 183 -1.99 22.65 39.54
N PRO A 184 -2.33 21.38 39.29
CA PRO A 184 -1.86 20.28 40.14
C PRO A 184 -0.34 19.99 40.07
N SER A 185 0.39 20.47 39.06
CA SER A 185 1.87 20.46 39.08
C SER A 185 2.46 21.57 39.95
N GLY A 186 1.70 22.64 40.24
CA GLY A 186 2.04 23.67 41.22
C GLY A 186 1.74 25.10 40.74
N SER A 187 2.70 26.01 40.98
CA SER A 187 2.51 27.46 40.85
C SER A 187 3.54 28.12 39.92
N LEU A 188 3.31 29.39 39.56
CA LEU A 188 4.33 30.21 38.90
C LEU A 188 5.40 30.71 39.89
N ALA A 189 5.12 30.77 41.20
CA ALA A 189 6.02 31.42 42.18
C ALA A 189 7.37 30.71 42.35
N ASP A 190 7.38 29.38 42.25
CA ASP A 190 8.57 28.53 42.19
C ASP A 190 8.84 27.95 40.78
N GLY A 191 7.92 28.21 39.84
CA GLY A 191 7.94 27.75 38.46
C GLY A 191 7.33 26.36 38.23
N SER A 192 7.02 25.60 39.30
CA SER A 192 6.56 24.20 39.23
C SER A 192 5.37 23.98 38.29
N GLY A 193 4.39 24.89 38.32
CA GLY A 193 3.17 24.83 37.50
C GLY A 193 3.39 24.95 36.00
N LEU A 194 4.58 25.37 35.54
CA LEU A 194 4.93 25.40 34.11
C LEU A 194 5.10 23.98 33.52
N GLY A 195 5.28 22.96 34.36
CA GLY A 195 5.39 21.56 33.96
C GLY A 195 4.06 20.81 33.80
N GLU A 196 2.90 21.49 33.91
CA GLU A 196 1.59 20.85 33.70
C GLU A 196 1.39 20.49 32.22
N PRO A 197 1.05 19.22 31.90
CA PRO A 197 0.95 18.79 30.51
C PRO A 197 -0.17 19.48 29.71
N LYS A 198 -1.34 19.66 30.35
CA LYS A 198 -2.57 20.09 29.68
C LYS A 198 -3.49 20.95 30.55
N PHE A 199 -4.28 21.78 29.88
CA PHE A 199 -5.27 22.69 30.48
C PHE A 199 -6.61 22.55 29.76
N ASN A 200 -7.69 23.03 30.40
CA ASN A 200 -9.00 23.10 29.77
C ASN A 200 -9.00 24.18 28.68
N VAL A 201 -9.85 24.03 27.66
CA VAL A 201 -9.84 24.92 26.48
C VAL A 201 -10.26 26.36 26.76
N ASP A 202 -10.85 26.62 27.93
CA ASP A 202 -11.21 27.96 28.41
C ASP A 202 -10.03 28.71 29.07
N LEU A 203 -8.86 28.08 29.20
CA LEU A 203 -7.66 28.48 29.96
C LEU A 203 -7.73 28.19 31.47
N SER A 204 -8.65 27.34 31.95
CA SER A 204 -8.67 26.88 33.35
C SER A 204 -7.83 25.61 33.59
N GLN A 205 -7.46 25.36 34.85
CA GLN A 205 -6.65 24.19 35.24
C GLN A 205 -7.39 22.85 35.04
N PHE A 206 -6.68 21.83 34.54
CA PHE A 206 -7.18 20.46 34.53
C PHE A 206 -6.93 19.80 35.89
N THR A 207 -7.99 19.51 36.66
CA THR A 207 -7.89 19.04 38.05
C THR A 207 -7.87 17.51 38.21
N GLY A 208 -7.92 16.75 37.13
CA GLY A 208 -7.92 15.27 37.17
C GLY A 208 -6.53 14.67 37.36
N ASP A 209 -6.50 13.40 37.76
CA ASP A 209 -5.27 12.59 37.76
C ASP A 209 -4.69 12.49 36.34
N TRP A 210 -3.36 12.63 36.21
CA TRP A 210 -2.66 12.62 34.93
C TRP A 210 -1.15 12.36 35.13
N GLY A 211 -0.45 11.94 34.06
CA GLY A 211 1.01 11.76 34.08
C GLY A 211 1.75 13.11 34.10
N ARG A 212 1.94 13.69 35.29
CA ARG A 212 2.55 15.03 35.49
C ARG A 212 3.72 14.98 36.47
N PRO A 213 4.70 15.90 36.38
CA PRO A 213 4.88 16.92 35.35
C PRO A 213 5.50 16.36 34.06
N GLN A 214 5.31 17.06 32.94
CA GLN A 214 6.01 16.81 31.67
C GLN A 214 6.90 18.01 31.35
N ARG A 215 8.21 17.79 31.33
CA ARG A 215 9.22 18.86 31.40
C ARG A 215 9.68 19.38 30.03
N ASP A 216 9.11 18.87 28.94
CA ASP A 216 9.35 19.29 27.55
C ASP A 216 8.49 20.47 27.13
N GLY A 217 7.27 20.60 27.67
CA GLY A 217 6.32 21.67 27.32
C GLY A 217 6.92 23.08 27.31
N PRO A 218 7.56 23.54 28.40
CA PRO A 218 8.26 24.83 28.45
C PRO A 218 9.36 24.97 27.40
N ALA A 219 10.14 23.92 27.16
CA ALA A 219 11.22 23.95 26.16
C ALA A 219 10.68 24.10 24.74
N LEU A 220 9.63 23.34 24.39
CA LEU A 220 8.96 23.42 23.10
C LEU A 220 8.30 24.79 22.88
N ARG A 221 7.63 25.32 23.91
CA ARG A 221 7.03 26.66 23.88
C ARG A 221 8.10 27.73 23.67
N ALA A 222 9.20 27.69 24.42
CA ALA A 222 10.33 28.59 24.21
C ALA A 222 10.87 28.50 22.77
N ILE A 223 11.05 27.31 22.20
CA ILE A 223 11.51 27.12 20.81
C ILE A 223 10.56 27.75 19.78
N ALA A 224 9.23 27.57 19.95
CA ALA A 224 8.23 28.20 19.09
C ALA A 224 8.27 29.74 19.17
N LEU A 225 8.30 30.28 20.40
CA LEU A 225 8.35 31.71 20.66
C LEU A 225 9.67 32.36 20.17
N ILE A 226 10.82 31.71 20.39
CA ILE A 226 12.12 32.20 19.92
C ILE A 226 12.18 32.20 18.38
N SER A 227 11.48 31.26 17.71
CA SER A 227 11.39 31.24 16.24
C SER A 227 10.68 32.48 15.69
N TYR A 228 9.55 32.89 16.28
CA TYR A 228 8.86 34.13 15.89
C TYR A 228 9.66 35.38 16.33
N ALA A 229 10.30 35.35 17.50
CA ALA A 229 11.19 36.41 17.96
C ALA A 229 12.36 36.69 16.99
N LYS A 230 12.98 35.63 16.44
CA LYS A 230 14.05 35.75 15.43
C LYS A 230 13.57 36.50 14.18
N TRP A 231 12.34 36.24 13.73
CA TRP A 231 11.73 36.95 12.60
C TRP A 231 11.38 38.40 12.94
N LEU A 232 10.72 38.65 14.08
CA LEU A 232 10.41 40.01 14.54
C LEU A 232 11.66 40.90 14.70
N ILE A 233 12.79 40.35 15.17
CA ILE A 233 14.06 41.09 15.24
C ILE A 233 14.60 41.41 13.84
N ALA A 234 14.48 40.51 12.87
CA ALA A 234 14.90 40.74 11.50
C ALA A 234 14.04 41.82 10.80
N ASP A 235 12.75 41.90 11.15
CA ASP A 235 11.80 42.94 10.73
C ASP A 235 11.92 44.25 11.55
N GLY A 236 12.93 44.38 12.42
CA GLY A 236 13.18 45.58 13.23
C GLY A 236 12.26 45.77 14.44
N ARG A 237 11.32 44.85 14.69
CA ARG A 237 10.39 44.86 15.85
C ARG A 237 11.03 44.30 17.14
N SER A 238 12.31 44.56 17.38
CA SER A 238 13.06 44.08 18.56
C SER A 238 12.46 44.55 19.90
N ALA A 239 11.94 45.77 19.96
CA ALA A 239 11.24 46.30 21.14
C ALA A 239 9.99 45.47 21.51
N THR A 240 9.22 45.01 20.51
CA THR A 240 8.08 44.11 20.74
C THR A 240 8.53 42.78 21.31
N VAL A 241 9.65 42.23 20.84
CA VAL A 241 10.23 40.99 21.38
C VAL A 241 10.65 41.16 22.84
N ALA A 242 11.37 42.24 23.17
CA ALA A 242 11.82 42.51 24.54
C ALA A 242 10.67 42.75 25.54
N GLN A 243 9.56 43.37 25.09
CA GLN A 243 8.42 43.69 25.95
C GLN A 243 7.36 42.58 26.05
N VAL A 244 7.17 41.80 24.97
CA VAL A 244 6.06 40.84 24.85
C VAL A 244 6.53 39.39 24.92
N LEU A 245 7.48 38.99 24.07
CA LEU A 245 7.89 37.59 23.97
C LEU A 245 8.89 37.21 25.07
N TRP A 246 9.84 38.10 25.38
CA TRP A 246 10.95 37.79 26.28
C TRP A 246 10.51 37.39 27.71
N PRO A 247 9.55 38.04 28.38
CA PRO A 247 9.11 37.61 29.72
C PRO A 247 8.56 36.18 29.75
N ILE A 248 7.80 35.79 28.71
CA ILE A 248 7.22 34.43 28.58
C ILE A 248 8.35 33.41 28.36
N ILE A 249 9.26 33.71 27.44
CA ILE A 249 10.44 32.88 27.14
C ILE A 249 11.34 32.74 28.38
N GLN A 250 11.55 33.82 29.14
CA GLN A 250 12.40 33.82 30.32
C GLN A 250 11.88 32.88 31.42
N ASN A 251 10.56 32.86 31.67
CA ASN A 251 9.93 31.90 32.59
C ASN A 251 10.18 30.45 32.15
N ASP A 252 10.00 30.14 30.86
CA ASP A 252 10.18 28.79 30.33
C ASP A 252 11.65 28.34 30.35
N LEU A 253 12.60 29.24 30.02
CA LEU A 253 14.04 28.95 30.11
C LEU A 253 14.51 28.79 31.55
N ALA A 254 13.97 29.59 32.49
CA ALA A 254 14.22 29.46 33.92
C ALA A 254 13.74 28.10 34.45
N TYR A 255 12.56 27.64 34.01
CA TYR A 255 12.06 26.30 34.33
C TYR A 255 13.04 25.22 33.88
N VAL A 256 13.51 25.27 32.62
CA VAL A 256 14.47 24.29 32.10
C VAL A 256 15.77 24.32 32.92
N ALA A 257 16.33 25.49 33.20
CA ALA A 257 17.56 25.62 33.98
C ALA A 257 17.44 25.11 35.45
N GLN A 258 16.24 25.14 36.02
CA GLN A 258 15.96 24.67 37.39
C GLN A 258 15.57 23.18 37.47
N TYR A 259 14.88 22.65 36.47
CA TYR A 259 14.19 21.35 36.55
C TYR A 259 14.64 20.26 35.56
N TRP A 260 15.56 20.54 34.63
CA TRP A 260 16.02 19.57 33.62
C TRP A 260 16.52 18.22 34.20
N ASN A 261 17.20 18.27 35.34
CA ASN A 261 17.82 17.11 36.00
C ASN A 261 16.88 16.41 37.02
N GLN A 262 15.56 16.60 36.89
CA GLN A 262 14.55 15.88 37.69
C GLN A 262 13.73 14.96 36.80
N THR A 263 13.27 13.83 37.35
CA THR A 263 12.35 12.94 36.63
C THR A 263 11.01 13.62 36.33
N GLY A 264 10.37 13.15 35.27
CA GLY A 264 9.02 13.54 34.86
C GLY A 264 8.50 12.53 33.83
N PHE A 265 7.28 12.72 33.36
CA PHE A 265 6.70 11.86 32.34
C PHE A 265 7.27 12.14 30.95
N ASP A 266 7.35 11.11 30.11
CA ASP A 266 7.76 11.20 28.72
C ASP A 266 6.64 11.75 27.80
N LEU A 267 6.95 11.93 26.52
CA LEU A 267 6.02 12.54 25.56
C LEU A 267 4.76 11.72 25.27
N TRP A 268 4.72 10.46 25.71
CA TRP A 268 3.57 9.57 25.64
C TRP A 268 2.70 9.61 26.90
N GLU A 269 3.09 10.42 27.88
CA GLU A 269 2.39 10.60 29.16
C GLU A 269 2.38 9.32 30.05
N GLU A 270 3.23 8.34 29.74
CA GLU A 270 3.24 7.00 30.35
C GLU A 270 4.40 6.75 31.32
N VAL A 271 5.62 7.14 30.96
CA VAL A 271 6.84 6.70 31.66
C VAL A 271 7.44 7.83 32.46
N GLU A 272 7.34 7.74 33.79
CA GLU A 272 8.11 8.59 34.69
C GLU A 272 9.60 8.17 34.66
N GLY A 273 10.49 9.11 34.31
CA GLY A 273 11.92 8.90 34.22
C GLY A 273 12.65 10.13 33.68
N SER A 274 13.73 9.91 32.93
CA SER A 274 14.38 10.93 32.11
C SER A 274 14.24 10.56 30.63
N SER A 275 13.73 11.46 29.80
CA SER A 275 13.33 11.16 28.42
C SER A 275 14.17 11.89 27.38
N PHE A 276 14.58 11.20 26.30
CA PHE A 276 15.49 11.71 25.28
C PHE A 276 14.90 12.93 24.54
N PHE A 277 13.65 12.82 24.08
CA PHE A 277 12.92 13.93 23.46
C PHE A 277 12.89 15.17 24.38
N THR A 278 12.64 14.98 25.67
CA THR A 278 12.60 16.06 26.66
C THR A 278 13.97 16.73 26.81
N VAL A 279 15.03 15.96 27.06
CA VAL A 279 16.39 16.48 27.27
C VAL A 279 16.96 17.14 26.00
N ALA A 280 16.70 16.58 24.82
CA ALA A 280 17.14 17.13 23.54
C ALA A 280 16.51 18.50 23.24
N ASN A 281 15.18 18.63 23.45
CA ASN A 281 14.49 19.91 23.26
C ASN A 281 14.83 20.92 24.36
N GLN A 282 15.02 20.50 25.61
CA GLN A 282 15.53 21.34 26.70
C GLN A 282 16.91 21.94 26.36
N HIS A 283 17.83 21.11 25.86
CA HIS A 283 19.14 21.58 25.40
C HIS A 283 19.01 22.64 24.29
N ARG A 284 18.23 22.34 23.24
CA ARG A 284 17.96 23.28 22.14
C ARG A 284 17.38 24.60 22.66
N ALA A 285 16.41 24.55 23.56
CA ALA A 285 15.77 25.74 24.12
C ALA A 285 16.77 26.66 24.85
N LEU A 286 17.68 26.11 25.66
CA LEU A 286 18.72 26.90 26.34
C LEU A 286 19.70 27.55 25.36
N VAL A 287 20.13 26.84 24.30
CA VAL A 287 21.04 27.39 23.27
C VAL A 287 20.34 28.49 22.46
N GLU A 288 19.09 28.29 22.04
CA GLU A 288 18.30 29.33 21.37
C GLU A 288 18.02 30.52 22.28
N GLY A 289 17.73 30.27 23.56
CA GLY A 289 17.46 31.28 24.57
C GLY A 289 18.66 32.18 24.84
N LYS A 290 19.85 31.59 24.99
CA LYS A 290 21.14 32.31 25.04
C LYS A 290 21.35 33.20 23.81
N ALA A 291 21.13 32.65 22.62
CA ALA A 291 21.33 33.36 21.36
C ALA A 291 20.31 34.51 21.16
N LEU A 292 19.08 34.36 21.68
CA LEU A 292 18.09 35.44 21.68
C LEU A 292 18.43 36.52 22.72
N ALA A 293 18.80 36.13 23.94
CA ALA A 293 19.17 37.06 25.01
C ALA A 293 20.25 38.05 24.54
N TRP A 294 21.32 37.53 23.92
CA TRP A 294 22.42 38.33 23.37
C TRP A 294 21.96 39.34 22.29
N ARG A 295 20.93 39.01 21.50
CA ARG A 295 20.32 39.94 20.51
C ARG A 295 19.39 40.98 21.13
N LEU A 296 18.99 40.80 22.38
CA LEU A 296 18.15 41.71 23.18
C LEU A 296 18.99 42.46 24.24
N GLU A 297 20.31 42.50 24.07
CA GLU A 297 21.28 43.12 25.00
C GLU A 297 21.13 42.63 26.46
N THR A 298 20.63 41.40 26.62
CA THR A 298 20.27 40.76 27.90
C THR A 298 21.08 39.47 28.10
N SER A 299 21.39 39.09 29.34
CA SER A 299 22.18 37.89 29.65
C SER A 299 21.35 36.76 30.26
N CYS A 300 21.29 35.59 29.62
CA CYS A 300 20.80 34.36 30.25
C CYS A 300 21.96 33.54 30.83
N THR A 301 22.51 33.96 31.97
CA THR A 301 23.62 33.26 32.65
C THR A 301 23.30 31.81 33.01
N ALA A 302 22.03 31.53 33.34
CA ALA A 302 21.55 30.17 33.57
C ALA A 302 21.61 29.30 32.29
N CYS A 303 21.30 29.87 31.12
CA CYS A 303 21.43 29.17 29.83
C CYS A 303 22.90 28.82 29.53
N ASP A 304 23.83 29.75 29.78
CA ASP A 304 25.27 29.55 29.61
C ASP A 304 25.83 28.42 30.47
N GLN A 305 25.41 28.34 31.73
CA GLN A 305 25.92 27.34 32.69
C GLN A 305 25.31 25.95 32.46
N ILE A 306 24.02 25.88 32.13
CA ILE A 306 23.28 24.61 32.13
C ILE A 306 23.29 23.90 30.76
N ALA A 307 23.31 24.62 29.62
CA ALA A 307 23.24 23.97 28.30
C ALA A 307 24.33 22.88 28.07
N PRO A 308 25.62 23.09 28.41
CA PRO A 308 26.64 22.04 28.26
C PRO A 308 26.39 20.81 29.15
N GLN A 309 25.76 20.99 30.31
CA GLN A 309 25.46 19.90 31.25
C GLN A 309 24.26 19.06 30.79
N VAL A 310 23.21 19.70 30.25
CA VAL A 310 22.10 19.01 29.58
C VAL A 310 22.62 18.20 28.39
N LEU A 311 23.53 18.77 27.59
CA LEU A 311 24.17 18.07 26.46
C LEU A 311 25.03 16.88 26.91
N CYS A 312 25.74 17.02 28.04
CA CYS A 312 26.54 15.95 28.63
C CYS A 312 25.64 14.79 29.11
N PHE A 313 24.53 15.11 29.77
CA PHE A 313 23.53 14.11 30.15
C PHE A 313 22.84 13.46 28.94
N LEU A 314 22.60 14.19 27.85
CA LEU A 314 22.03 13.65 26.60
C LEU A 314 22.87 12.49 26.02
N GLN A 315 24.19 12.47 26.26
CA GLN A 315 25.05 11.36 25.83
C GLN A 315 24.75 10.04 26.58
N SER A 316 24.16 10.11 27.79
CA SER A 316 23.84 8.94 28.63
C SER A 316 22.70 8.08 28.05
N PHE A 317 21.93 8.63 27.11
CA PHE A 317 20.90 7.90 26.38
C PHE A 317 21.50 6.96 25.31
N TRP A 318 22.78 7.07 24.98
CA TRP A 318 23.40 6.20 23.97
C TRP A 318 23.67 4.78 24.51
N SER A 319 23.04 3.76 23.92
CA SER A 319 23.28 2.36 24.31
C SER A 319 24.55 1.77 23.65
N PRO A 320 25.40 1.06 24.40
CA PRO A 320 26.47 0.22 23.83
C PRO A 320 25.99 -0.82 22.79
N LYS A 321 24.68 -1.11 22.75
CA LYS A 321 24.04 -1.97 21.76
C LYS A 321 23.85 -1.32 20.38
N GLY A 322 24.21 -0.04 20.21
CA GLY A 322 24.18 0.66 18.92
C GLY A 322 22.89 1.43 18.60
N TYR A 323 22.07 1.73 19.61
CA TYR A 323 20.83 2.51 19.47
C TYR A 323 20.65 3.50 20.63
N ILE A 324 19.83 4.54 20.42
CA ILE A 324 19.47 5.51 21.45
C ILE A 324 18.36 4.92 22.33
N LEU A 325 18.52 4.97 23.66
CA LEU A 325 17.48 4.69 24.63
C LEU A 325 16.52 5.89 24.69
N ALA A 326 15.22 5.64 24.62
CA ALA A 326 14.20 6.69 24.67
C ALA A 326 14.01 7.27 26.07
N ASN A 327 13.99 6.40 27.08
CA ASN A 327 13.88 6.75 28.48
C ASN A 327 15.01 6.05 29.27
N ILE A 328 15.51 6.73 30.30
CA ILE A 328 16.51 6.24 31.27
C ILE A 328 16.10 6.67 32.69
N ASN A 329 16.86 6.26 33.71
CA ASN A 329 16.54 6.48 35.14
C ASN A 329 15.19 5.88 35.58
N GLU A 330 14.77 4.80 34.93
CA GLU A 330 13.47 4.13 35.11
C GLU A 330 13.63 2.59 35.09
N ASN A 331 12.59 1.85 35.50
CA ASN A 331 12.60 0.38 35.57
C ASN A 331 11.28 -0.27 35.06
N ASN A 332 10.73 0.20 33.94
CA ASN A 332 9.47 -0.28 33.35
C ASN A 332 9.58 -1.61 32.58
N GLY A 333 10.80 -2.10 32.29
CA GLY A 333 11.05 -3.34 31.55
C GLY A 333 10.88 -3.26 30.02
N ARG A 334 10.72 -2.07 29.44
CA ARG A 334 10.70 -1.81 27.99
C ARG A 334 12.11 -1.99 27.38
N SER A 335 12.18 -1.98 26.04
CA SER A 335 13.43 -2.22 25.30
C SER A 335 14.36 -1.01 25.17
N GLY A 336 13.85 0.19 25.48
CA GLY A 336 14.47 1.48 25.22
C GLY A 336 14.41 1.96 23.75
N VAL A 337 14.00 1.12 22.80
CA VAL A 337 13.79 1.55 21.39
C VAL A 337 12.41 2.20 21.28
N ASP A 338 12.31 3.44 20.84
CA ASP A 338 11.03 4.16 20.70
C ASP A 338 11.10 5.28 19.64
N ALA A 339 9.95 5.65 19.07
CA ALA A 339 9.80 6.77 18.13
C ALA A 339 10.12 8.14 18.76
N ASN A 340 10.05 8.26 20.09
CA ASN A 340 10.63 9.35 20.91
C ASN A 340 12.00 9.82 20.38
N THR A 341 12.88 8.87 20.05
CA THR A 341 14.25 9.15 19.59
C THR A 341 14.29 9.79 18.19
N ILE A 342 13.37 9.41 17.31
CA ILE A 342 13.20 10.00 15.98
C ILE A 342 12.59 11.41 16.12
N LEU A 343 11.54 11.54 16.94
CA LEU A 343 10.86 12.81 17.22
C LEU A 343 11.83 13.86 17.79
N GLY A 344 12.73 13.45 18.70
CA GLY A 344 13.76 14.34 19.25
C GLY A 344 14.80 14.77 18.21
N SER A 345 15.24 13.85 17.34
CA SER A 345 16.21 14.13 16.28
C SER A 345 15.63 15.07 15.20
N ILE A 346 14.34 14.95 14.85
CA ILE A 346 13.70 15.89 13.91
C ILE A 346 13.33 17.23 14.56
N SER A 347 12.97 17.27 15.85
CA SER A 347 12.68 18.54 16.56
C SER A 347 13.94 19.34 16.89
N THR A 348 15.11 18.69 16.93
CA THR A 348 16.43 19.33 17.09
C THR A 348 17.25 19.43 15.80
N PHE A 349 16.62 19.26 14.63
CA PHE A 349 17.27 19.41 13.33
C PHE A 349 17.83 20.84 13.11
N ASP A 350 19.10 20.94 12.72
CA ASP A 350 19.76 22.14 12.22
C ASP A 350 20.55 21.84 10.94
N ALA A 351 20.14 22.42 9.81
CA ALA A 351 20.81 22.22 8.52
C ALA A 351 22.27 22.70 8.50
N THR A 352 22.68 23.56 9.43
CA THR A 352 24.06 24.07 9.54
C THR A 352 25.00 23.19 10.36
N ALA A 353 24.48 22.24 11.15
CA ALA A 353 25.27 21.30 11.93
C ALA A 353 25.92 20.20 11.08
N GLY A 354 25.34 19.89 9.92
CA GLY A 354 25.68 18.68 9.18
C GLY A 354 25.37 17.43 10.01
N CYS A 355 26.27 16.45 9.98
CA CYS A 355 26.10 15.19 10.71
C CYS A 355 26.91 15.20 12.01
N ASP A 356 26.43 15.99 12.97
CA ASP A 356 26.95 15.99 14.34
C ASP A 356 26.41 14.79 15.13
N ASP A 357 27.34 14.01 15.70
CA ASP A 357 27.03 12.85 16.57
C ASP A 357 26.62 13.33 17.99
N VAL A 358 27.05 14.52 18.43
CA VAL A 358 26.87 15.02 19.82
C VAL A 358 25.46 15.57 20.07
N THR A 359 24.89 16.32 19.11
CA THR A 359 23.49 16.80 19.14
C THR A 359 22.51 15.86 18.45
N PHE A 360 22.92 14.64 18.07
CA PHE A 360 22.08 13.60 17.46
C PHE A 360 21.28 14.07 16.21
N GLN A 361 21.95 14.76 15.29
CA GLN A 361 21.35 15.24 14.05
C GLN A 361 20.84 14.09 13.16
N PRO A 362 19.74 14.23 12.41
CA PRO A 362 19.12 13.13 11.67
C PRO A 362 20.06 12.27 10.78
N CYS A 363 21.10 12.85 10.18
CA CYS A 363 22.05 12.10 9.36
C CYS A 363 23.12 11.32 10.14
N THR A 364 23.28 11.51 11.45
CA THR A 364 24.02 10.59 12.32
C THR A 364 23.13 9.45 12.83
N THR A 365 21.87 9.77 13.18
CA THR A 365 20.84 8.79 13.55
C THR A 365 20.61 7.76 12.42
N LEU A 366 20.60 8.21 11.15
CA LEU A 366 20.45 7.35 9.97
C LEU A 366 21.73 6.57 9.57
N ARG A 367 22.90 6.88 10.13
CA ARG A 367 24.22 6.33 9.75
C ARG A 367 24.40 4.83 10.04
N ARG A 368 23.35 4.14 10.49
CA ARG A 368 23.35 2.75 10.97
C ARG A 368 22.20 1.90 10.42
N LEU A 369 21.45 2.39 9.43
CA LEU A 369 20.53 1.57 8.64
C LEU A 369 21.28 0.96 7.45
N ASP A 370 21.33 -0.37 7.36
CA ASP A 370 21.89 -1.15 6.23
C ASP A 370 21.02 -1.01 4.96
N LEU A 371 20.90 0.20 4.41
CA LEU A 371 20.01 0.53 3.27
C LEU A 371 20.53 0.02 1.92
N VAL A 372 21.85 -0.10 1.76
CA VAL A 372 22.49 -0.59 0.53
C VAL A 372 23.63 -1.54 0.92
N PRO A 373 23.58 -2.83 0.55
CA PRO A 373 24.71 -3.74 0.74
C PRO A 373 25.92 -3.31 -0.09
N ASP A 374 27.11 -3.73 0.35
CA ASP A 374 28.43 -3.49 -0.27
C ASP A 374 28.96 -2.03 -0.27
N ILE A 375 28.29 -1.08 0.41
CA ILE A 375 28.80 0.29 0.60
C ILE A 375 29.56 0.42 1.93
N THR A 376 30.82 0.87 1.86
CA THR A 376 31.68 1.13 3.03
C THR A 376 31.44 2.51 3.64
N ILE A 377 31.76 2.68 4.92
CA ILE A 377 31.71 3.99 5.59
C ILE A 377 32.84 4.88 5.06
N GLY A 378 32.51 6.04 4.50
CA GLY A 378 33.48 6.99 3.95
C GLY A 378 32.82 8.27 3.41
N THR A 379 33.64 9.22 2.97
CA THR A 379 33.18 10.48 2.36
C THR A 379 32.93 10.29 0.86
N TYR A 380 31.69 10.53 0.42
CA TYR A 380 31.31 10.43 -0.99
C TYR A 380 31.07 11.81 -1.60
N PHE A 381 31.80 12.14 -2.65
CA PHE A 381 31.66 13.42 -3.36
C PHE A 381 30.52 13.41 -4.38
N ALA A 382 29.75 14.49 -4.45
CA ALA A 382 28.95 14.80 -5.62
C ALA A 382 29.89 15.05 -6.83
N SER A 383 29.57 14.48 -7.99
CA SER A 383 30.45 14.52 -9.17
C SER A 383 30.16 15.75 -10.03
N ASN A 384 30.98 16.79 -9.89
CA ASN A 384 30.85 18.06 -10.62
C ASN A 384 31.28 17.99 -12.10
N SER A 385 30.93 16.91 -12.81
CA SER A 385 31.30 16.66 -14.21
C SER A 385 30.08 16.32 -15.07
N SER A 386 29.65 17.27 -15.92
CA SER A 386 28.57 17.13 -16.91
C SER A 386 28.90 16.18 -18.08
N THR A 387 29.85 15.27 -17.88
CA THR A 387 30.43 14.36 -18.86
C THR A 387 30.49 12.90 -18.39
N SER A 388 30.03 12.60 -17.17
CA SER A 388 29.92 11.22 -16.67
C SER A 388 28.57 10.61 -17.05
N THR A 389 28.57 9.57 -17.88
CA THR A 389 27.38 8.75 -18.20
C THR A 389 26.95 7.81 -17.08
N LYS A 390 27.53 7.94 -15.87
CA LYS A 390 27.25 7.10 -14.71
C LYS A 390 27.05 7.99 -13.46
N PRO A 391 25.96 7.80 -12.69
CA PRO A 391 25.75 8.54 -11.45
C PRO A 391 26.83 8.21 -10.42
N SER A 392 27.12 9.15 -9.53
CA SER A 392 28.07 8.91 -8.44
C SER A 392 27.44 8.06 -7.33
N THR A 393 28.29 7.51 -6.45
CA THR A 393 27.83 6.81 -5.24
C THR A 393 26.98 7.72 -4.36
N PHE A 394 27.30 9.03 -4.30
CA PHE A 394 26.50 10.02 -3.58
C PHE A 394 25.08 10.13 -4.15
N THR A 395 24.92 10.30 -5.47
CA THR A 395 23.60 10.35 -6.12
C THR A 395 22.83 9.05 -5.91
N THR A 396 23.49 7.90 -6.07
CA THR A 396 22.87 6.58 -5.87
C THR A 396 22.35 6.38 -4.44
N LEU A 397 23.12 6.82 -3.43
CA LEU A 397 22.71 6.80 -2.02
C LEU A 397 21.57 7.78 -1.75
N HIS A 398 21.69 9.03 -2.21
CA HIS A 398 20.69 10.08 -2.05
C HIS A 398 19.33 9.66 -2.60
N ASP A 399 19.28 9.13 -3.82
CA ASP A 399 18.04 8.76 -4.49
C ASP A 399 17.41 7.51 -3.86
N ALA A 400 18.23 6.57 -3.36
CA ALA A 400 17.75 5.42 -2.60
C ALA A 400 17.17 5.81 -1.23
N ILE A 401 17.81 6.74 -0.52
CA ILE A 401 17.31 7.27 0.76
C ILE A 401 16.02 8.08 0.54
N SER A 402 15.97 8.91 -0.51
CA SER A 402 14.77 9.65 -0.90
C SER A 402 13.60 8.72 -1.19
N ALA A 403 13.80 7.69 -2.05
CA ALA A 403 12.78 6.71 -2.37
C ALA A 403 12.36 5.81 -1.17
N TYR A 404 13.18 5.73 -0.12
CA TYR A 404 12.83 5.10 1.16
C TYR A 404 11.96 6.03 2.02
N ALA A 405 12.30 7.32 2.10
CA ALA A 405 11.49 8.35 2.78
C ALA A 405 10.11 8.53 2.13
N ASP A 406 10.06 8.65 0.79
CA ASP A 406 8.82 8.66 0.00
C ASP A 406 7.94 7.43 0.31
N GLY A 407 8.56 6.29 0.64
CA GLY A 407 7.88 5.06 1.04
C GLY A 407 7.06 5.17 2.33
N PHE A 408 7.49 5.99 3.30
CA PHE A 408 6.72 6.26 4.53
C PHE A 408 5.53 7.17 4.23
N VAL A 409 5.72 8.23 3.44
CA VAL A 409 4.61 9.12 3.05
C VAL A 409 3.57 8.37 2.23
N GLN A 410 4.00 7.50 1.30
CA GLN A 410 3.10 6.63 0.54
C GLN A 410 2.34 5.64 1.43
N PHE A 411 2.92 5.19 2.55
CA PHE A 411 2.24 4.34 3.53
C PHE A 411 1.14 5.14 4.26
N VAL A 412 1.43 6.36 4.73
CA VAL A 412 0.41 7.27 5.30
C VAL A 412 -0.71 7.54 4.29
N ALA A 413 -0.37 7.87 3.05
CA ALA A 413 -1.32 8.11 1.96
C ALA A 413 -2.21 6.90 1.60
N THR A 414 -1.83 5.69 2.03
CA THR A 414 -2.63 4.46 1.82
C THR A 414 -3.73 4.29 2.88
N TYR A 415 -3.56 4.90 4.06
CA TYR A 415 -4.48 4.77 5.21
C TYR A 415 -5.14 6.09 5.64
N ALA A 416 -4.70 7.23 5.09
CA ALA A 416 -5.39 8.51 5.20
C ALA A 416 -6.84 8.40 4.69
N GLN A 417 -7.77 9.05 5.37
CA GLN A 417 -9.17 9.01 4.99
C GLN A 417 -9.43 9.80 3.70
N SER A 418 -10.40 9.37 2.88
CA SER A 418 -10.73 9.99 1.59
C SER A 418 -11.31 11.41 1.65
N ASN A 419 -11.42 11.98 2.85
CA ASN A 419 -11.82 13.37 3.14
C ASN A 419 -10.65 14.22 3.70
N GLY A 420 -9.42 13.69 3.73
CA GLY A 420 -8.25 14.31 4.37
C GLY A 420 -8.41 14.44 5.89
N SER A 421 -9.05 13.45 6.54
CA SER A 421 -9.14 13.37 7.99
C SER A 421 -8.06 12.46 8.55
N LEU A 422 -7.14 13.04 9.33
CA LEU A 422 -6.05 12.34 10.00
C LEU A 422 -6.37 12.16 11.49
N SER A 423 -6.57 10.91 11.89
CA SER A 423 -6.63 10.53 13.31
C SER A 423 -5.23 10.46 13.93
N GLU A 424 -5.18 10.23 15.23
CA GLU A 424 -3.97 9.82 15.95
C GLU A 424 -3.46 8.45 15.49
N GLN A 425 -4.36 7.47 15.29
CA GLN A 425 -3.98 6.08 15.04
C GLN A 425 -4.73 5.45 13.87
N PHE A 426 -4.18 4.35 13.35
CA PHE A 426 -4.84 3.43 12.41
C PHE A 426 -4.57 1.97 12.80
N SER A 427 -5.51 1.08 12.45
CA SER A 427 -5.59 -0.29 12.94
C SER A 427 -4.44 -1.19 12.47
N LYS A 428 -3.93 -2.02 13.40
CA LYS A 428 -2.87 -3.01 13.13
C LYS A 428 -3.24 -4.03 12.04
N SER A 429 -4.52 -4.43 12.03
CA SER A 429 -5.05 -5.53 11.25
C SER A 429 -5.73 -5.06 9.96
N GLU A 430 -6.28 -3.85 9.97
CA GLU A 430 -7.18 -3.35 8.93
C GLU A 430 -6.76 -2.01 8.32
N GLY A 431 -5.90 -1.23 9.00
CA GLY A 431 -5.55 0.13 8.58
C GLY A 431 -6.68 1.17 8.72
N SER A 432 -7.80 0.81 9.36
CA SER A 432 -8.92 1.69 9.67
C SER A 432 -8.53 2.73 10.74
N PRO A 433 -8.95 4.01 10.61
CA PRO A 433 -8.62 5.06 11.58
C PRO A 433 -9.29 4.82 12.95
N LEU A 434 -8.59 5.15 14.03
CA LEU A 434 -9.05 4.97 15.42
C LEU A 434 -8.39 5.97 16.38
N SER A 435 -8.80 5.92 17.66
CA SER A 435 -8.48 6.93 18.68
C SER A 435 -9.01 8.32 18.29
N ALA A 436 -8.41 9.40 18.79
CA ALA A 436 -8.78 10.78 18.49
C ALA A 436 -8.79 11.04 16.97
N TYR A 437 -9.90 11.55 16.46
CA TYR A 437 -10.05 11.96 15.05
C TYR A 437 -9.66 13.43 14.86
N ASP A 438 -9.24 13.79 13.65
CA ASP A 438 -8.79 15.15 13.32
C ASP A 438 -7.74 15.70 14.33
N LEU A 439 -6.69 14.91 14.61
CA LEU A 439 -5.65 15.26 15.59
C LEU A 439 -4.72 16.35 15.03
N THR A 440 -4.60 17.48 15.74
CA THR A 440 -3.82 18.65 15.30
C THR A 440 -2.34 18.30 15.06
N TRP A 441 -1.74 17.46 15.92
CA TRP A 441 -0.35 17.04 15.74
C TRP A 441 -0.15 16.16 14.50
N SER A 442 -1.10 15.28 14.13
CA SER A 442 -1.03 14.50 12.89
C SER A 442 -0.95 15.40 11.65
N TYR A 443 -1.75 16.47 11.61
CA TYR A 443 -1.71 17.46 10.54
C TYR A 443 -0.39 18.25 10.52
N ALA A 444 0.10 18.69 11.68
CA ALA A 444 1.38 19.40 11.79
C ALA A 444 2.57 18.52 11.38
N ALA A 445 2.51 17.21 11.66
CA ALA A 445 3.52 16.24 11.24
C ALA A 445 3.55 16.05 9.70
N VAL A 446 2.39 15.99 9.03
CA VAL A 446 2.32 15.91 7.56
C VAL A 446 2.82 17.20 6.92
N LEU A 447 2.43 18.38 7.42
CA LEU A 447 2.92 19.67 6.89
C LEU A 447 4.44 19.82 7.06
N THR A 448 4.99 19.47 8.23
CA THR A 448 6.43 19.55 8.45
C THR A 448 7.21 18.52 7.61
N ALA A 449 6.69 17.31 7.42
CA ALA A 449 7.28 16.34 6.50
C ALA A 449 7.28 16.83 5.04
N ALA A 450 6.16 17.39 4.57
CA ALA A 450 6.03 17.95 3.22
C ALA A 450 7.02 19.11 3.00
N ALA A 451 7.14 20.02 3.96
CA ALA A 451 8.10 21.12 3.91
C ALA A 451 9.54 20.62 3.73
N ARG A 452 9.98 19.62 4.50
CA ARG A 452 11.34 19.04 4.36
C ARG A 452 11.54 18.34 3.01
N GLN A 453 10.53 17.66 2.48
CA GLN A 453 10.61 17.02 1.14
C GLN A 453 10.65 18.06 0.01
N GLY A 454 9.97 19.20 0.18
CA GLY A 454 10.05 20.37 -0.70
C GLY A 454 11.37 21.15 -0.62
N GLY A 455 12.26 20.81 0.32
CA GLY A 455 13.53 21.48 0.57
C GLY A 455 13.46 22.68 1.51
N GLU A 456 12.28 22.96 2.10
CA GLU A 456 12.11 24.01 3.11
C GLU A 456 12.68 23.55 4.45
N VAL A 457 13.69 24.26 4.95
CA VAL A 457 14.36 24.01 6.24
C VAL A 457 14.19 25.20 7.17
N PRO A 458 14.06 24.98 8.49
CA PRO A 458 13.89 26.07 9.45
C PRO A 458 15.20 26.83 9.63
N ALA A 459 15.12 28.06 10.15
CA ALA A 459 16.30 28.82 10.54
C ALA A 459 17.13 28.06 11.59
N SER A 460 18.46 28.14 11.48
CA SER A 460 19.40 27.52 12.43
C SER A 460 19.09 27.91 13.88
N TRP A 461 19.21 26.93 14.77
CA TRP A 461 19.07 27.12 16.21
C TRP A 461 20.41 27.37 16.91
N GLY A 462 21.53 27.12 16.22
CA GLY A 462 22.88 27.35 16.73
C GLY A 462 23.60 26.07 17.17
N ALA A 463 23.17 24.91 16.68
CA ALA A 463 23.79 23.62 16.96
C ALA A 463 25.33 23.60 16.78
N PRO A 464 25.95 24.21 15.73
CA PRO A 464 27.42 24.28 15.60
C PRO A 464 28.14 25.06 16.71
N THR A 465 27.41 25.82 17.52
CA THR A 465 27.91 26.60 18.67
C THR A 465 27.42 26.06 20.01
N GLY A 466 26.59 25.01 19.99
CA GLY A 466 25.97 24.36 21.14
C GLY A 466 26.29 22.87 21.21
N ASN A 467 27.39 22.41 20.64
CA ASN A 467 27.82 21.00 20.63
C ASN A 467 29.08 20.74 21.49
N THR A 468 29.50 21.70 22.31
CA THR A 468 30.68 21.59 23.18
C THR A 468 30.34 20.88 24.49
N LEU A 469 30.88 19.67 24.67
CA LEU A 469 30.78 18.91 25.92
C LEU A 469 31.77 19.42 26.99
N PRO A 470 31.38 19.44 28.29
CA PRO A 470 32.31 19.63 29.40
C PRO A 470 33.15 18.35 29.65
N GLU A 471 34.29 18.47 30.35
CA GLU A 471 35.15 17.31 30.69
C GLU A 471 34.45 16.31 31.62
N THR A 472 33.55 16.79 32.47
CA THR A 472 32.74 15.98 33.41
C THR A 472 31.30 16.49 33.43
N CYS A 473 30.34 15.56 33.31
CA CYS A 473 28.92 15.89 33.49
C CYS A 473 28.63 16.11 35.00
N GLU A 474 28.05 17.25 35.36
CA GLU A 474 27.63 17.54 36.73
C GLU A 474 26.12 17.80 36.83
N PRO A 475 25.41 17.24 37.84
CA PRO A 475 23.96 17.36 38.03
C PRO A 475 23.54 18.75 38.58
N THR A 476 24.01 19.81 37.95
CA THR A 476 23.81 21.21 38.37
C THR A 476 22.48 21.78 37.88
N PHE A 477 21.93 22.73 38.62
CA PHE A 477 20.74 23.49 38.26
C PHE A 477 20.87 24.92 38.77
N VAL A 478 20.15 25.86 38.15
CA VAL A 478 20.08 27.26 38.60
C VAL A 478 18.62 27.55 38.98
N VAL A 479 18.40 28.05 40.20
CA VAL A 479 17.06 28.44 40.65
C VAL A 479 16.59 29.64 39.82
N GLY A 480 15.45 29.49 39.17
CA GLY A 480 14.83 30.47 38.30
C GLY A 480 14.23 31.66 39.06
N THR A 481 13.99 32.73 38.33
CA THR A 481 13.12 33.84 38.79
C THR A 481 11.97 33.96 37.80
N TYR A 482 10.75 33.86 38.33
CA TYR A 482 9.53 33.78 37.53
C TYR A 482 8.69 35.04 37.72
N SER A 483 8.06 35.53 36.66
CA SER A 483 7.24 36.73 36.71
C SER A 483 6.08 36.67 35.73
N LEU A 484 4.88 37.09 36.16
CA LEU A 484 3.69 37.01 35.31
C LEU A 484 3.75 38.01 34.15
N ALA A 485 3.70 37.50 32.92
CA ALA A 485 3.72 38.31 31.71
C ALA A 485 2.35 38.97 31.48
N THR A 486 2.25 40.29 31.68
CA THR A 486 0.98 41.04 31.74
C THR A 486 0.38 41.45 30.38
N ILE A 487 0.71 40.73 29.31
CA ILE A 487 0.31 41.07 27.94
C ILE A 487 -1.16 40.73 27.70
N THR A 488 -1.90 41.70 27.17
CA THR A 488 -3.31 41.56 26.76
C THR A 488 -3.51 41.66 25.25
N SER A 489 -2.58 42.25 24.51
CA SER A 489 -2.60 42.42 23.05
C SER A 489 -1.21 42.79 22.53
N PHE A 490 -0.97 42.62 21.21
CA PHE A 490 0.24 43.11 20.55
C PHE A 490 0.13 44.62 20.20
N PRO A 491 1.24 45.37 20.18
CA PRO A 491 1.24 46.74 19.67
C PRO A 491 0.86 46.75 18.18
N GLN A 492 -0.20 47.48 17.81
CA GLN A 492 -0.57 47.63 16.40
C GLN A 492 0.53 48.37 15.63
N GLY A 493 1.33 47.62 14.86
CA GLY A 493 2.21 48.17 13.84
C GLY A 493 1.42 49.01 12.84
N SER A 494 2.00 50.09 12.34
CA SER A 494 1.26 51.16 11.65
C SER A 494 0.86 50.85 10.20
N VAL A 495 0.02 49.84 10.03
CA VAL A 495 -0.94 49.73 8.92
C VAL A 495 -2.35 49.96 9.48
N ALA A 496 -2.67 51.23 9.77
CA ALA A 496 -4.06 51.63 9.79
C ALA A 496 -4.68 51.31 8.41
N PRO A 497 -5.98 50.96 8.32
CA PRO A 497 -6.67 50.82 7.04
C PRO A 497 -6.88 52.22 6.42
N GLY A 498 -5.79 52.82 5.94
CA GLY A 498 -5.84 53.90 4.98
C GLY A 498 -6.62 53.39 3.75
N PRO A 499 -7.54 54.18 3.19
CA PRO A 499 -8.37 53.72 2.09
C PRO A 499 -7.53 53.63 0.81
N CYS A 500 -6.86 52.49 0.63
CA CYS A 500 -6.42 52.03 -0.68
C CYS A 500 -7.67 51.92 -1.57
N PRO A 501 -7.80 52.71 -2.64
CA PRO A 501 -8.87 52.49 -3.59
C PRO A 501 -8.64 51.12 -4.24
N CYS A 502 -9.57 50.17 -4.08
CA CYS A 502 -9.59 48.98 -4.96
C CYS A 502 -10.05 49.43 -6.37
N ASP A 503 -9.24 50.22 -7.08
CA ASP A 503 -9.48 50.65 -8.47
C ASP A 503 -9.53 49.46 -9.45
N LYS A 504 -9.11 48.28 -8.97
CA LYS A 504 -9.30 46.98 -9.61
C LYS A 504 -10.37 46.22 -8.82
N GLY A 505 -11.54 46.03 -9.42
CA GLY A 505 -12.70 45.42 -8.78
C GLY A 505 -12.57 43.90 -8.52
N VAL A 506 -13.57 43.38 -7.81
CA VAL A 506 -13.69 41.99 -7.35
C VAL A 506 -14.35 41.13 -8.44
N ASN A 507 -13.80 39.95 -8.72
CA ASN A 507 -14.41 39.00 -9.66
C ASN A 507 -15.51 38.20 -8.96
N VAL A 508 -16.77 38.37 -9.39
CA VAL A 508 -17.93 37.68 -8.82
C VAL A 508 -18.51 36.71 -9.83
N THR A 509 -18.59 35.43 -9.47
CA THR A 509 -19.19 34.37 -10.29
C THR A 509 -20.65 34.17 -9.93
N PHE A 510 -21.52 34.49 -10.88
CA PHE A 510 -22.97 34.35 -10.80
C PHE A 510 -23.41 33.01 -11.38
N ASN A 511 -23.99 32.16 -10.54
CA ASN A 511 -24.62 30.91 -10.95
C ASN A 511 -26.14 31.03 -10.92
N GLU A 512 -26.83 30.49 -11.92
CA GLU A 512 -28.30 30.37 -11.95
C GLU A 512 -28.72 29.02 -12.52
N LEU A 513 -29.75 28.41 -11.91
CA LEU A 513 -30.33 27.14 -12.36
C LEU A 513 -31.65 27.44 -13.09
N VAL A 514 -31.64 27.36 -14.42
CA VAL A 514 -32.80 27.73 -15.25
C VAL A 514 -32.89 26.86 -16.50
N THR A 515 -33.94 26.05 -16.58
CA THR A 515 -34.20 25.19 -17.73
C THR A 515 -34.55 26.04 -18.96
N THR A 516 -33.81 25.81 -20.05
CA THR A 516 -33.93 26.50 -21.33
C THR A 516 -34.18 25.51 -22.47
N VAL A 517 -34.73 25.99 -23.58
CA VAL A 517 -34.82 25.25 -24.85
C VAL A 517 -33.80 25.76 -25.86
N TRP A 518 -33.44 24.93 -26.85
CA TRP A 518 -32.39 25.24 -27.81
C TRP A 518 -32.65 26.56 -28.55
N GLY A 519 -31.64 27.43 -28.60
CA GLY A 519 -31.73 28.79 -29.15
C GLY A 519 -32.05 29.89 -28.14
N GLN A 520 -32.44 29.56 -26.90
CA GLN A 520 -32.51 30.55 -25.81
C GLN A 520 -31.12 30.90 -25.25
N THR A 521 -30.96 32.12 -24.76
CA THR A 521 -29.74 32.57 -24.07
C THR A 521 -30.09 33.32 -22.79
N ILE A 522 -29.51 32.88 -21.67
CA ILE A 522 -29.63 33.60 -20.39
C ILE A 522 -28.60 34.74 -20.34
N LYS A 523 -29.05 35.91 -19.91
CA LYS A 523 -28.19 37.08 -19.64
C LYS A 523 -28.49 37.67 -18.25
N ILE A 524 -27.54 38.44 -17.72
CA ILE A 524 -27.68 39.24 -16.50
C ILE A 524 -27.66 40.74 -16.84
N ILE A 525 -28.54 41.49 -16.18
CA ILE A 525 -28.61 42.96 -16.20
C ILE A 525 -28.66 43.50 -14.78
N GLY A 526 -28.20 44.74 -14.55
CA GLY A 526 -28.19 45.35 -13.23
C GLY A 526 -27.89 46.84 -13.23
N ASN A 527 -27.81 47.42 -12.04
CA ASN A 527 -27.65 48.86 -11.80
C ASN A 527 -26.22 49.40 -11.96
N THR A 528 -25.27 48.58 -12.44
CA THR A 528 -23.87 48.99 -12.67
C THR A 528 -23.50 48.94 -14.15
N THR A 529 -22.46 49.68 -14.52
CA THR A 529 -21.92 49.72 -15.90
C THR A 529 -21.48 48.33 -16.38
N ALA A 530 -20.85 47.54 -15.50
CA ALA A 530 -20.45 46.15 -15.76
C ALA A 530 -21.65 45.18 -15.92
N LEU A 531 -22.87 45.61 -15.57
CA LEU A 531 -24.12 44.88 -15.76
C LEU A 531 -25.11 45.63 -16.69
N GLY A 532 -24.59 46.55 -17.52
CA GLY A 532 -25.35 47.23 -18.57
C GLY A 532 -26.31 48.35 -18.13
N ASN A 533 -26.30 48.80 -16.87
CA ASN A 533 -27.18 49.86 -16.36
C ASN A 533 -28.68 49.65 -16.72
N TRP A 534 -29.17 48.42 -16.58
CA TRP A 534 -30.51 47.94 -16.96
C TRP A 534 -30.87 47.96 -18.47
N ASP A 535 -29.95 48.32 -19.37
CA ASP A 535 -30.13 48.14 -20.82
C ASP A 535 -30.03 46.65 -21.20
N GLN A 536 -30.92 46.22 -22.09
CA GLN A 536 -30.98 44.85 -22.59
C GLN A 536 -29.95 44.58 -23.70
N ASN A 537 -29.50 45.61 -24.41
CA ASN A 537 -28.48 45.48 -25.47
C ASN A 537 -27.09 45.24 -24.86
N HIS A 538 -26.78 45.90 -23.74
CA HIS A 538 -25.53 45.75 -22.99
C HIS A 538 -25.58 44.66 -21.89
N ALA A 539 -26.57 43.77 -21.94
CA ALA A 539 -26.73 42.65 -21.02
C ALA A 539 -25.62 41.59 -21.22
N VAL A 540 -24.99 41.17 -20.12
CA VAL A 540 -23.89 40.18 -20.14
C VAL A 540 -24.46 38.77 -20.25
N ALA A 541 -24.01 37.98 -21.23
CA ALA A 541 -24.48 36.61 -21.43
C ALA A 541 -23.82 35.62 -20.45
N LEU A 542 -24.57 34.61 -20.03
CA LEU A 542 -24.05 33.50 -19.23
C LEU A 542 -23.58 32.36 -20.14
N SER A 543 -22.59 31.61 -19.66
CA SER A 543 -22.12 30.34 -20.23
C SER A 543 -23.04 29.19 -19.80
N ALA A 544 -23.31 28.26 -20.72
CA ALA A 544 -24.02 27.01 -20.48
C ALA A 544 -23.08 25.79 -20.48
N ALA A 545 -21.76 25.98 -20.26
CA ALA A 545 -20.76 24.92 -20.39
C ALA A 545 -21.03 23.68 -19.51
N ASP A 546 -21.57 23.89 -18.29
CA ASP A 546 -21.88 22.81 -17.34
C ASP A 546 -23.35 22.35 -17.39
N TYR A 547 -24.14 22.90 -18.31
CA TYR A 547 -25.59 22.70 -18.39
C TYR A 547 -25.92 21.25 -18.78
N ASN A 548 -26.71 20.57 -17.95
CA ASN A 548 -27.24 19.24 -18.27
C ASN A 548 -28.69 19.05 -17.80
N ALA A 549 -29.36 18.00 -18.28
CA ALA A 549 -30.78 17.76 -18.04
C ALA A 549 -31.17 17.54 -16.56
N THR A 550 -30.19 17.26 -15.69
CA THR A 550 -30.36 17.13 -14.22
C THR A 550 -29.85 18.33 -13.43
N ASN A 551 -29.03 19.20 -14.04
CA ASN A 551 -28.48 20.41 -13.46
C ASN A 551 -28.42 21.51 -14.54
N PRO A 552 -29.50 22.31 -14.70
CA PRO A 552 -29.61 23.30 -15.77
C PRO A 552 -28.84 24.59 -15.44
N LEU A 553 -27.53 24.45 -15.19
CA LEU A 553 -26.64 25.49 -14.70
C LEU A 553 -26.16 26.42 -15.83
N TRP A 554 -26.34 27.72 -15.60
CA TRP A 554 -25.72 28.80 -16.34
C TRP A 554 -24.79 29.58 -15.39
N HIS A 555 -23.58 29.95 -15.83
CA HIS A 555 -22.61 30.69 -15.02
C HIS A 555 -21.98 31.88 -15.76
N VAL A 556 -21.53 32.92 -15.04
CA VAL A 556 -20.63 33.97 -15.57
C VAL A 556 -19.83 34.64 -14.46
N THR A 557 -18.56 34.97 -14.73
CA THR A 557 -17.72 35.77 -13.82
C THR A 557 -17.63 37.21 -14.32
N ILE A 558 -17.94 38.17 -13.46
CA ILE A 558 -18.00 39.60 -13.79
C ILE A 558 -17.20 40.40 -12.75
N ASN A 559 -16.35 41.32 -13.21
CA ASN A 559 -15.61 42.23 -12.34
C ASN A 559 -16.50 43.38 -11.87
N LEU A 560 -16.57 43.62 -10.56
CA LEU A 560 -17.47 44.59 -9.93
C LEU A 560 -16.73 45.45 -8.88
N PRO A 561 -17.09 46.74 -8.72
CA PRO A 561 -16.44 47.61 -7.74
C PRO A 561 -16.63 47.08 -6.31
N ALA A 562 -15.53 47.03 -5.55
CA ALA A 562 -15.49 46.50 -4.19
C ALA A 562 -16.41 47.27 -3.23
N GLY A 563 -16.94 46.59 -2.21
CA GLY A 563 -17.73 47.16 -1.12
C GLY A 563 -19.16 47.65 -1.47
N HIS A 564 -19.48 47.81 -2.75
CA HIS A 564 -20.74 48.38 -3.22
C HIS A 564 -21.90 47.38 -3.18
N ALA A 565 -23.11 47.88 -2.93
CA ALA A 565 -24.35 47.12 -3.09
C ALA A 565 -24.88 47.26 -4.53
N ILE A 566 -25.01 46.14 -5.23
CA ILE A 566 -25.54 46.06 -6.59
C ILE A 566 -26.94 45.45 -6.60
N GLU A 567 -27.75 45.86 -7.57
CA GLU A 567 -29.02 45.24 -7.92
C GLU A 567 -28.92 44.61 -9.31
N TYR A 568 -29.42 43.38 -9.45
CA TYR A 568 -29.41 42.66 -10.72
C TYR A 568 -30.64 41.77 -10.93
N LYS A 569 -30.83 41.34 -12.17
CA LYS A 569 -31.81 40.33 -12.59
C LYS A 569 -31.28 39.50 -13.74
N TYR A 570 -31.80 38.28 -13.87
CA TYR A 570 -31.62 37.50 -15.09
C TYR A 570 -32.74 37.78 -16.10
N ILE A 571 -32.40 37.62 -17.38
CA ILE A 571 -33.30 37.70 -18.52
C ILE A 571 -33.07 36.49 -19.43
N ASN A 572 -34.14 35.94 -19.99
CA ASN A 572 -34.09 34.89 -21.01
C ASN A 572 -34.38 35.55 -22.36
N VAL A 573 -33.39 35.55 -23.26
CA VAL A 573 -33.50 36.05 -24.63
C VAL A 573 -33.89 34.87 -25.53
N GLN A 574 -35.02 35.02 -26.22
CA GLN A 574 -35.59 34.03 -27.12
C GLN A 574 -34.90 34.08 -28.50
N PRO A 575 -35.06 33.03 -29.35
CA PRO A 575 -34.47 32.98 -30.69
C PRO A 575 -34.96 34.10 -31.64
N ASP A 576 -36.12 34.70 -31.36
CA ASP A 576 -36.70 35.82 -32.11
C ASP A 576 -36.22 37.20 -31.62
N GLY A 577 -35.33 37.23 -30.61
CA GLY A 577 -34.85 38.45 -29.96
C GLY A 577 -35.77 39.00 -28.87
N SER A 578 -36.94 38.40 -28.62
CA SER A 578 -37.81 38.81 -27.53
C SER A 578 -37.21 38.45 -26.16
N VAL A 579 -37.45 39.29 -25.15
CA VAL A 579 -36.76 39.19 -23.85
C VAL A 579 -37.74 39.02 -22.71
N GLN A 580 -37.74 37.84 -22.09
CA GLN A 580 -38.49 37.55 -20.88
C GLN A 580 -37.64 37.89 -19.65
N ARG A 581 -38.10 38.82 -18.80
CA ARG A 581 -37.40 39.23 -17.58
C ARG A 581 -37.83 38.38 -16.38
N GLU A 582 -36.93 38.18 -15.41
CA GLU A 582 -37.27 37.53 -14.13
C GLU A 582 -38.42 38.27 -13.42
N ALA A 583 -39.50 37.54 -13.12
CA ALA A 583 -40.76 38.06 -12.56
C ALA A 583 -40.70 38.45 -11.06
N ARG A 584 -39.55 38.32 -10.41
CA ARG A 584 -39.33 38.65 -8.99
C ARG A 584 -38.98 40.13 -8.80
N GLN A 585 -38.76 40.57 -7.56
CA GLN A 585 -38.07 41.85 -7.29
C GLN A 585 -36.59 41.76 -7.71
N ASN A 586 -35.88 42.89 -7.75
CA ASN A 586 -34.46 42.92 -8.09
C ASN A 586 -33.64 42.16 -7.03
N ARG A 587 -32.64 41.38 -7.46
CA ARG A 587 -31.75 40.65 -6.56
C ARG A 587 -30.65 41.59 -6.09
N VAL A 588 -30.57 41.84 -4.78
CA VAL A 588 -29.49 42.65 -4.17
C VAL A 588 -28.27 41.76 -3.88
N TYR A 589 -27.06 42.30 -4.02
CA TYR A 589 -25.83 41.67 -3.57
C TYR A 589 -24.80 42.74 -3.16
N LYS A 590 -24.18 42.60 -1.98
CA LYS A 590 -23.07 43.46 -1.55
C LYS A 590 -21.76 42.80 -1.94
N VAL A 591 -20.98 43.46 -2.79
CA VAL A 591 -19.64 43.00 -3.19
C VAL A 591 -18.71 43.13 -1.97
N PRO A 592 -17.90 42.12 -1.64
CA PRO A 592 -16.91 42.22 -0.56
C PRO A 592 -15.93 43.38 -0.76
N ALA A 593 -15.32 43.83 0.34
CA ALA A 593 -14.34 44.93 0.35
C ALA A 593 -12.87 44.45 0.33
N THR A 594 -12.64 43.19 0.02
CA THR A 594 -11.31 42.57 -0.09
C THR A 594 -10.83 42.59 -1.54
N CYS A 595 -9.80 43.39 -1.85
CA CYS A 595 -9.26 43.42 -3.22
C CYS A 595 -8.69 42.03 -3.60
N GLY A 596 -8.90 41.58 -4.85
CA GLY A 596 -8.29 40.35 -5.39
C GLY A 596 -9.06 39.04 -5.16
N ALA A 597 -10.07 39.00 -4.27
CA ALA A 597 -10.90 37.81 -4.07
C ALA A 597 -11.71 37.45 -5.33
N SER A 598 -11.86 36.15 -5.62
CA SER A 598 -12.85 35.63 -6.58
C SER A 598 -13.96 34.91 -5.81
N VAL A 599 -15.21 35.38 -5.96
CA VAL A 599 -16.31 35.01 -5.07
C VAL A 599 -17.46 34.36 -5.86
N THR A 600 -17.72 33.08 -5.58
CA THR A 600 -18.77 32.30 -6.25
C THR A 600 -20.07 32.33 -5.46
N LYS A 601 -21.15 32.81 -6.09
CA LYS A 601 -22.48 32.85 -5.47
C LYS A 601 -23.24 31.53 -5.75
N PRO A 602 -23.73 30.80 -4.73
CA PRO A 602 -24.56 29.61 -4.94
C PRO A 602 -25.98 29.99 -5.44
N PRO A 603 -26.63 29.14 -6.24
CA PRO A 603 -27.97 29.39 -6.77
C PRO A 603 -29.06 29.26 -5.69
N VAL A 604 -30.12 30.07 -5.79
CA VAL A 604 -31.22 30.12 -4.80
C VAL A 604 -32.44 29.34 -5.31
N PRO A 605 -32.85 28.23 -4.68
CA PRO A 605 -33.92 27.36 -5.20
C PRO A 605 -35.31 28.02 -5.15
N THR A 606 -36.05 27.94 -6.26
CA THR A 606 -37.34 28.63 -6.41
C THR A 606 -38.53 27.71 -6.10
N ARG A 607 -39.08 27.80 -4.87
CA ARG A 607 -40.38 27.19 -4.56
C ARG A 607 -41.52 27.87 -5.34
N SER A 608 -42.29 27.08 -6.09
CA SER A 608 -43.67 27.37 -6.50
C SER A 608 -44.53 26.13 -6.24
N ARG A 609 -45.70 26.29 -5.62
CA ARG A 609 -46.55 25.16 -5.17
C ARG A 609 -47.80 25.08 -6.06
N ILE A 610 -48.08 23.90 -6.60
CA ILE A 610 -49.38 23.53 -7.20
C ILE A 610 -49.90 22.27 -6.50
N HIS A 611 -51.20 22.21 -6.24
CA HIS A 611 -51.92 21.07 -5.68
C HIS A 611 -53.01 20.59 -6.67
N LEU A 612 -53.62 19.42 -6.37
CA LEU A 612 -54.55 18.61 -7.18
C LEU A 612 -53.86 17.54 -8.05
N SER A 613 -54.38 16.33 -8.22
CA SER A 613 -55.27 15.51 -7.36
C SER A 613 -55.34 14.06 -7.87
N SER A 614 -55.41 13.09 -6.94
CA SER A 614 -55.99 11.73 -7.09
C SER A 614 -55.73 10.89 -8.37
N THR A 615 -54.99 9.78 -8.17
CA THR A 615 -55.24 8.43 -8.76
C THR A 615 -55.51 8.27 -10.27
N SER A 616 -54.62 7.55 -10.97
CA SER A 616 -54.82 6.10 -11.23
C SER A 616 -53.68 5.45 -12.04
N THR A 617 -53.73 4.12 -12.15
CA THR A 617 -52.74 3.21 -12.73
C THR A 617 -52.65 3.29 -14.26
N THR A 618 -51.45 3.38 -14.86
CA THR A 618 -50.92 2.39 -15.86
C THR A 618 -49.57 2.74 -16.52
N ARG A 619 -48.77 1.68 -16.76
CA ARG A 619 -47.80 1.45 -17.87
C ARG A 619 -46.72 2.52 -18.18
N LEU A 620 -45.49 2.21 -17.76
CA LEU A 620 -44.24 2.68 -18.40
C LEU A 620 -43.89 1.85 -19.66
N PRO A 621 -43.39 2.48 -20.73
CA PRO A 621 -42.49 1.88 -21.72
C PRO A 621 -41.04 2.42 -21.58
N CYS A 622 -40.08 1.78 -22.27
CA CYS A 622 -38.65 2.14 -22.34
C CYS A 622 -38.18 1.96 -23.81
N VAL A 623 -37.02 2.39 -24.31
CA VAL A 623 -35.68 2.71 -23.75
C VAL A 623 -35.05 3.84 -24.62
N SER A 624 -33.94 4.54 -24.31
CA SER A 624 -32.91 4.43 -23.25
C SER A 624 -32.44 5.86 -22.82
N GLN A 625 -31.18 6.35 -22.71
CA GLN A 625 -29.83 5.90 -23.13
C GLN A 625 -28.88 5.49 -21.98
N GLY A 626 -29.16 5.84 -20.72
CA GLY A 626 -28.24 5.69 -19.57
C GLY A 626 -27.75 4.26 -19.24
N ALA A 627 -28.19 3.25 -19.99
CA ALA A 627 -27.90 1.84 -19.77
C ALA A 627 -26.44 1.44 -20.07
N ARG A 628 -25.64 2.21 -20.82
CA ARG A 628 -24.25 1.79 -21.15
C ARG A 628 -23.31 1.83 -19.94
N ALA A 629 -23.12 2.99 -19.31
CA ALA A 629 -22.13 3.13 -18.22
C ALA A 629 -22.44 2.24 -17.00
N GLY A 630 -23.68 2.25 -16.50
CA GLY A 630 -24.09 1.43 -15.35
C GLY A 630 -23.99 -0.08 -15.62
N PHE A 631 -24.40 -0.54 -16.81
CA PHE A 631 -24.26 -1.95 -17.19
C PHE A 631 -22.79 -2.31 -17.47
N GLN A 632 -21.95 -1.38 -17.93
CA GLN A 632 -20.51 -1.57 -18.05
C GLN A 632 -19.80 -1.63 -16.68
N ALA A 633 -20.24 -0.90 -15.66
CA ALA A 633 -19.73 -1.02 -14.29
C ALA A 633 -20.14 -2.37 -13.66
N ALA A 634 -21.43 -2.72 -13.71
CA ALA A 634 -21.93 -3.99 -13.20
C ALA A 634 -21.35 -5.20 -13.98
N ALA A 635 -21.08 -5.05 -15.28
CA ALA A 635 -20.39 -6.06 -16.07
C ALA A 635 -18.87 -6.12 -15.80
N ALA A 636 -18.24 -5.10 -15.21
CA ALA A 636 -16.83 -5.18 -14.84
C ALA A 636 -16.63 -6.24 -13.74
N LYS A 637 -17.39 -6.08 -12.65
CA LYS A 637 -17.35 -6.99 -11.49
C LYS A 637 -17.87 -8.39 -11.82
N ARG A 638 -18.78 -8.55 -12.80
CA ARG A 638 -19.21 -9.86 -13.34
C ARG A 638 -18.10 -10.63 -14.06
N PHE A 639 -17.23 -9.95 -14.81
CA PHE A 639 -16.24 -10.61 -15.66
C PHE A 639 -14.89 -10.82 -14.98
N GLY A 640 -14.57 -10.06 -13.93
CA GLY A 640 -13.38 -10.28 -13.08
C GLY A 640 -13.30 -11.68 -12.47
N ASP A 641 -14.43 -12.30 -12.12
CA ASP A 641 -14.45 -13.71 -11.69
C ASP A 641 -14.02 -14.71 -12.81
N THR A 642 -14.19 -14.37 -14.09
CA THR A 642 -14.37 -15.36 -15.17
C THR A 642 -13.12 -16.20 -15.49
N GLU A 643 -11.92 -15.64 -15.47
CA GLU A 643 -10.68 -16.34 -15.82
C GLU A 643 -10.36 -17.45 -14.79
N SER A 644 -10.43 -17.07 -13.51
CA SER A 644 -10.42 -17.98 -12.37
C SER A 644 -11.48 -19.09 -12.45
N TYR A 645 -12.60 -18.88 -13.13
CA TYR A 645 -13.74 -19.79 -13.11
C TYR A 645 -13.69 -20.83 -14.25
N PHE A 646 -13.25 -20.46 -15.45
CA PHE A 646 -13.28 -21.37 -16.60
C PHE A 646 -11.98 -22.18 -16.81
N GLY A 647 -10.83 -21.81 -16.25
CA GLY A 647 -9.64 -22.68 -16.31
C GLY A 647 -9.88 -24.05 -15.66
N ARG A 648 -10.20 -24.05 -14.36
CA ARG A 648 -10.19 -25.23 -13.45
C ARG A 648 -11.00 -26.45 -13.90
N HIS A 649 -12.05 -26.27 -14.70
CA HIS A 649 -12.87 -27.40 -15.18
C HIS A 649 -12.29 -28.13 -16.40
N ILE A 650 -11.43 -27.49 -17.20
CA ILE A 650 -10.84 -28.07 -18.42
C ILE A 650 -9.83 -29.14 -18.02
N HIS A 651 -8.77 -28.77 -17.32
CA HIS A 651 -7.74 -29.72 -16.87
C HIS A 651 -8.27 -30.79 -15.91
N ALA A 652 -9.39 -30.56 -15.21
CA ALA A 652 -10.12 -31.63 -14.52
C ALA A 652 -10.75 -32.65 -15.48
N THR A 653 -11.36 -32.20 -16.59
CA THR A 653 -11.99 -33.04 -17.62
C THR A 653 -10.95 -33.79 -18.45
N GLY A 654 -9.88 -33.11 -18.90
CA GLY A 654 -8.74 -33.74 -19.56
C GLY A 654 -7.98 -34.72 -18.65
N GLY A 655 -7.86 -34.40 -17.35
CA GLY A 655 -7.31 -35.33 -16.36
C GLY A 655 -8.14 -36.60 -16.17
N VAL A 656 -9.47 -36.53 -16.28
CA VAL A 656 -10.34 -37.73 -16.28
C VAL A 656 -10.12 -38.56 -17.56
N ALA A 657 -10.02 -37.95 -18.74
CA ALA A 657 -9.67 -38.68 -19.97
C ALA A 657 -8.30 -39.38 -19.88
N ASN A 658 -7.31 -38.74 -19.27
CA ASN A 658 -5.97 -39.30 -18.99
C ASN A 658 -5.99 -40.43 -17.93
N VAL A 659 -6.93 -40.39 -16.98
CA VAL A 659 -7.15 -41.51 -16.05
C VAL A 659 -7.73 -42.70 -16.80
N LEU A 660 -8.73 -42.49 -17.66
CA LEU A 660 -9.44 -43.55 -18.39
C LEU A 660 -8.52 -44.29 -19.39
N SER A 661 -7.60 -43.61 -20.05
CA SER A 661 -6.57 -44.23 -20.90
C SER A 661 -5.52 -45.01 -20.09
N SER A 662 -5.28 -44.63 -18.84
CA SER A 662 -4.32 -45.31 -17.95
C SER A 662 -4.87 -46.55 -17.25
N ILE A 663 -6.10 -47.00 -17.56
CA ILE A 663 -6.71 -48.19 -16.96
C ILE A 663 -6.14 -49.47 -17.62
N PRO A 664 -5.60 -50.44 -16.86
CA PRO A 664 -4.97 -51.63 -17.43
C PRO A 664 -5.95 -52.68 -17.96
N PHE A 665 -7.24 -52.59 -17.63
CA PHE A 665 -8.28 -53.47 -18.15
C PHE A 665 -8.87 -52.85 -19.43
N ASP A 666 -8.28 -53.16 -20.58
CA ASP A 666 -8.78 -52.66 -21.86
C ASP A 666 -10.20 -53.17 -22.16
N ALA A 667 -11.11 -52.22 -22.35
CA ALA A 667 -12.50 -52.48 -22.65
C ALA A 667 -13.05 -51.33 -23.49
N GLN A 668 -13.60 -51.65 -24.66
CA GLN A 668 -14.03 -50.67 -25.67
C GLN A 668 -14.97 -49.57 -25.12
N TRP A 669 -15.83 -49.90 -24.15
CA TRP A 669 -16.73 -48.93 -23.53
C TRP A 669 -16.00 -47.89 -22.66
N VAL A 670 -14.88 -48.25 -22.03
CA VAL A 670 -13.99 -47.32 -21.29
C VAL A 670 -13.32 -46.36 -22.26
N HIS A 671 -12.79 -46.88 -23.38
CA HIS A 671 -12.19 -46.07 -24.43
C HIS A 671 -13.18 -45.07 -25.03
N VAL A 672 -14.42 -45.49 -25.32
CA VAL A 672 -15.48 -44.60 -25.82
C VAL A 672 -15.83 -43.49 -24.81
N ILE A 673 -15.89 -43.79 -23.51
CA ILE A 673 -16.07 -42.75 -22.48
C ILE A 673 -14.84 -41.81 -22.45
N GLY A 674 -13.62 -42.34 -22.55
CA GLY A 674 -12.39 -41.56 -22.66
C GLY A 674 -12.42 -40.56 -23.82
N LEU A 675 -12.84 -41.02 -25.00
CA LEU A 675 -13.00 -40.20 -26.21
C LEU A 675 -14.08 -39.11 -26.06
N LEU A 676 -15.18 -39.39 -25.36
CA LEU A 676 -16.20 -38.40 -25.01
C LEU A 676 -15.66 -37.33 -24.05
N PHE A 677 -14.85 -37.72 -23.05
CA PHE A 677 -14.19 -36.76 -22.16
C PHE A 677 -13.10 -35.94 -22.90
N PHE A 678 -12.35 -36.54 -23.83
CA PHE A 678 -11.36 -35.85 -24.67
C PHE A 678 -12.01 -34.79 -25.58
N THR A 679 -13.06 -35.18 -26.33
CA THR A 679 -13.78 -34.25 -27.23
C THR A 679 -14.48 -33.13 -26.45
N LEU A 680 -15.06 -33.44 -25.28
CA LEU A 680 -15.59 -32.44 -24.36
C LEU A 680 -14.50 -31.48 -23.85
N ASN A 681 -13.32 -32.00 -23.49
CA ASN A 681 -12.19 -31.19 -23.01
C ASN A 681 -11.75 -30.16 -24.07
N LEU A 682 -11.62 -30.59 -25.34
CA LEU A 682 -11.28 -29.70 -26.45
C LEU A 682 -12.35 -28.62 -26.68
N PHE A 683 -13.62 -28.99 -26.66
CA PHE A 683 -14.74 -28.04 -26.80
C PHE A 683 -14.73 -26.98 -25.68
N LEU A 684 -14.60 -27.41 -24.41
CA LEU A 684 -14.56 -26.51 -23.25
C LEU A 684 -13.34 -25.58 -23.29
N PHE A 685 -12.19 -26.05 -23.79
CA PHE A 685 -11.00 -25.22 -23.98
C PHE A 685 -11.22 -24.11 -25.02
N VAL A 686 -11.78 -24.44 -26.19
CA VAL A 686 -12.08 -23.45 -27.25
C VAL A 686 -13.10 -22.42 -26.77
N VAL A 687 -14.17 -22.87 -26.08
CA VAL A 687 -15.16 -21.97 -25.47
C VAL A 687 -14.52 -21.03 -24.46
N ASN A 688 -13.67 -21.53 -23.56
CA ASN A 688 -12.98 -20.70 -22.57
C ASN A 688 -12.04 -19.67 -23.22
N CYS A 689 -11.17 -20.10 -24.15
CA CYS A 689 -10.25 -19.19 -24.84
C CYS A 689 -11.02 -18.09 -25.59
N THR A 690 -12.18 -18.41 -26.17
CA THR A 690 -13.07 -17.42 -26.79
C THR A 690 -13.62 -16.43 -25.76
N LEU A 691 -14.12 -16.90 -24.61
CA LEU A 691 -14.69 -16.05 -23.55
C LEU A 691 -13.64 -15.13 -22.89
N ILE A 692 -12.43 -15.64 -22.63
CA ILE A 692 -11.32 -14.84 -22.08
C ILE A 692 -10.84 -13.80 -23.10
N SER A 693 -10.67 -14.18 -24.37
CA SER A 693 -10.34 -13.23 -25.45
C SER A 693 -11.39 -12.13 -25.57
N LEU A 694 -12.67 -12.48 -25.42
CA LEU A 694 -13.79 -11.53 -25.47
C LEU A 694 -13.83 -10.60 -24.25
N ARG A 695 -13.47 -11.08 -23.04
CA ARG A 695 -13.26 -10.25 -21.83
C ARG A 695 -12.20 -9.19 -22.09
N PHE A 696 -11.02 -9.57 -22.57
CA PHE A 696 -9.91 -8.63 -22.77
C PHE A 696 -10.16 -7.70 -23.97
N TYR A 697 -10.77 -8.18 -25.05
CA TYR A 697 -11.19 -7.34 -26.19
C TYR A 697 -12.18 -6.23 -25.78
N TRP A 698 -13.13 -6.54 -24.90
CA TRP A 698 -14.07 -5.54 -24.37
C TRP A 698 -13.49 -4.68 -23.23
N ARG A 699 -12.37 -5.07 -22.62
CA ARG A 699 -11.73 -4.36 -21.48
C ARG A 699 -10.19 -4.55 -21.47
N PRO A 700 -9.45 -3.89 -22.37
CA PRO A 700 -7.99 -4.05 -22.44
C PRO A 700 -7.28 -3.69 -21.12
N SER A 701 -7.80 -2.71 -20.37
CA SER A 701 -7.28 -2.34 -19.04
C SER A 701 -7.37 -3.44 -17.98
N THR A 702 -8.24 -4.44 -18.14
CA THR A 702 -8.36 -5.54 -17.17
C THR A 702 -7.30 -6.63 -17.35
N PHE A 703 -6.62 -6.68 -18.50
CA PHE A 703 -5.60 -7.71 -18.79
C PHE A 703 -4.42 -7.65 -17.81
N LEU A 704 -3.84 -6.47 -17.60
CA LEU A 704 -2.75 -6.28 -16.64
C LEU A 704 -3.20 -6.45 -15.18
N GLY A 705 -4.45 -6.10 -14.86
CA GLY A 705 -5.02 -6.31 -13.53
C GLY A 705 -5.05 -7.78 -13.11
N SER A 706 -5.29 -8.71 -14.04
CA SER A 706 -5.35 -10.15 -13.78
C SER A 706 -4.03 -10.77 -13.34
N PHE A 707 -2.89 -10.16 -13.68
CA PHE A 707 -1.57 -10.58 -13.17
C PHE A 707 -1.28 -10.06 -11.75
N VAL A 708 -2.02 -9.05 -11.28
CA VAL A 708 -1.75 -8.30 -10.04
C VAL A 708 -2.88 -8.46 -9.00
N ASP A 709 -4.05 -9.03 -9.35
CA ASP A 709 -5.05 -9.44 -8.37
C ASP A 709 -4.55 -10.64 -7.53
N GLN A 710 -4.69 -10.56 -6.20
CA GLN A 710 -4.18 -11.55 -5.25
C GLN A 710 -4.78 -12.96 -5.44
N SER A 711 -5.94 -13.07 -6.08
CA SER A 711 -6.66 -14.33 -6.31
C SER A 711 -6.58 -14.84 -7.75
N GLU A 712 -6.64 -13.96 -8.75
CA GLU A 712 -6.63 -14.30 -10.17
C GLU A 712 -5.21 -14.65 -10.67
N SER A 713 -4.20 -13.90 -10.21
CA SER A 713 -2.78 -14.09 -10.57
C SER A 713 -2.29 -15.52 -10.36
N LEU A 714 -2.69 -16.16 -9.26
CA LEU A 714 -2.35 -17.55 -8.93
C LEU A 714 -2.94 -18.58 -9.92
N PHE A 715 -3.95 -18.22 -10.71
CA PHE A 715 -4.60 -19.11 -11.69
C PHE A 715 -4.25 -18.80 -13.16
N VAL A 716 -3.49 -17.74 -13.46
CA VAL A 716 -3.07 -17.40 -14.84
C VAL A 716 -2.35 -18.57 -15.53
N THR A 717 -1.55 -19.34 -14.78
CA THR A 717 -0.84 -20.52 -15.31
C THR A 717 -1.75 -21.71 -15.67
N SER A 718 -3.04 -21.69 -15.30
CA SER A 718 -4.00 -22.78 -15.54
C SER A 718 -4.24 -23.09 -17.02
N ILE A 719 -4.00 -22.14 -17.92
CA ILE A 719 -4.06 -22.38 -19.37
C ILE A 719 -2.99 -23.38 -19.83
N PHE A 720 -1.78 -23.34 -19.25
CA PHE A 720 -0.71 -24.29 -19.57
C PHE A 720 -0.98 -25.66 -18.95
N VAL A 721 -1.55 -25.70 -17.74
CA VAL A 721 -2.06 -26.94 -17.13
C VAL A 721 -3.14 -27.59 -18.01
N SER A 722 -4.02 -26.78 -18.63
CA SER A 722 -5.01 -27.24 -19.61
C SER A 722 -4.35 -27.80 -20.87
N LEU A 723 -3.42 -27.06 -21.48
CA LEU A 723 -2.70 -27.47 -22.69
C LEU A 723 -1.97 -28.80 -22.50
N ALA A 724 -1.30 -29.03 -21.36
CA ALA A 724 -0.66 -30.32 -21.09
C ALA A 724 -1.66 -31.49 -21.03
N THR A 725 -2.85 -31.31 -20.42
CA THR A 725 -3.88 -32.36 -20.43
C THR A 725 -4.45 -32.62 -21.82
N ILE A 726 -4.51 -31.60 -22.68
CA ILE A 726 -4.88 -31.75 -24.09
C ILE A 726 -3.78 -32.50 -24.84
N PHE A 727 -2.51 -32.11 -24.73
CA PHE A 727 -1.41 -32.77 -25.44
C PHE A 727 -1.23 -34.24 -25.00
N MET A 728 -1.31 -34.56 -23.71
CA MET A 728 -1.31 -35.95 -23.23
C MET A 728 -2.45 -36.79 -23.84
N THR A 729 -3.67 -36.23 -23.90
CA THR A 729 -4.83 -36.95 -24.45
C THR A 729 -4.81 -37.01 -25.98
N VAL A 730 -4.17 -36.07 -26.67
CA VAL A 730 -3.88 -36.19 -28.11
C VAL A 730 -2.84 -37.28 -28.39
N CYS A 731 -1.80 -37.44 -27.56
CA CYS A 731 -0.89 -38.57 -27.68
C CYS A 731 -1.62 -39.91 -27.49
N GLN A 732 -2.51 -40.01 -26.49
CA GLN A 732 -3.17 -41.26 -26.10
C GLN A 732 -4.34 -41.66 -27.03
N TYR A 733 -5.17 -40.71 -27.49
CA TYR A 733 -6.38 -40.99 -28.30
C TYR A 733 -6.27 -40.52 -29.76
N GLY A 734 -5.25 -39.71 -30.10
CA GLY A 734 -5.09 -39.11 -31.43
C GLY A 734 -4.00 -39.76 -32.28
N ILE A 735 -2.78 -39.89 -31.75
CA ILE A 735 -1.63 -40.43 -32.51
C ILE A 735 -1.89 -41.86 -33.04
N PRO A 736 -2.42 -42.83 -32.27
CA PRO A 736 -2.69 -44.20 -32.75
C PRO A 736 -3.69 -44.31 -33.91
N HIS A 737 -4.37 -43.21 -34.27
CA HIS A 737 -5.38 -43.15 -35.34
C HIS A 737 -5.08 -42.09 -36.39
N THR A 738 -3.87 -41.51 -36.39
CA THR A 738 -3.45 -40.47 -37.34
C THR A 738 -2.03 -40.73 -37.86
N GLY A 739 -1.60 -39.95 -38.87
CA GLY A 739 -0.30 -40.15 -39.52
C GLY A 739 0.89 -39.58 -38.73
N PRO A 740 2.14 -39.97 -39.08
CA PRO A 740 3.38 -39.54 -38.41
C PRO A 740 3.57 -38.02 -38.25
N TRP A 741 2.91 -37.22 -39.08
CA TRP A 741 2.91 -35.76 -38.97
C TRP A 741 2.45 -35.28 -37.59
N LEU A 742 1.52 -35.99 -36.93
CA LEU A 742 1.03 -35.60 -35.61
C LEU A 742 2.07 -35.86 -34.52
N LEU A 743 2.86 -36.94 -34.64
CA LEU A 743 3.95 -37.25 -33.70
C LEU A 743 5.01 -36.14 -33.70
N HIS A 744 5.52 -35.75 -34.87
CA HIS A 744 6.46 -34.62 -34.99
C HIS A 744 5.83 -33.29 -34.57
N THR A 745 4.53 -33.08 -34.83
CA THR A 745 3.82 -31.89 -34.33
C THR A 745 3.81 -31.85 -32.80
N MET A 746 3.59 -32.98 -32.14
CA MET A 746 3.64 -33.07 -30.67
C MET A 746 5.06 -32.97 -30.10
N GLU A 747 6.09 -33.42 -30.82
CA GLU A 747 7.50 -33.19 -30.45
C GLU A 747 7.86 -31.69 -30.48
N VAL A 748 7.46 -30.96 -31.53
CA VAL A 748 7.66 -29.50 -31.60
C VAL A 748 6.86 -28.79 -30.49
N LEU A 749 5.60 -29.19 -30.26
CA LEU A 749 4.78 -28.64 -29.18
C LEU A 749 5.33 -28.97 -27.78
N PHE A 750 6.01 -30.11 -27.59
CA PHE A 750 6.70 -30.44 -26.34
C PHE A 750 7.82 -29.44 -26.04
N TRP A 751 8.70 -29.14 -27.01
CA TRP A 751 9.78 -28.18 -26.82
C TRP A 751 9.28 -26.74 -26.60
N VAL A 752 8.23 -26.34 -27.31
CA VAL A 752 7.54 -25.06 -27.05
C VAL A 752 6.93 -25.05 -25.64
N TYR A 753 6.21 -26.11 -25.24
CA TYR A 753 5.57 -26.22 -23.93
C TYR A 753 6.59 -26.13 -22.79
N VAL A 754 7.68 -26.90 -22.84
CA VAL A 754 8.75 -26.88 -21.84
C VAL A 754 9.35 -25.47 -21.70
N THR A 755 9.70 -24.84 -22.83
CA THR A 755 10.31 -23.50 -22.84
C THR A 755 9.37 -22.45 -22.25
N VAL A 756 8.10 -22.43 -22.69
CA VAL A 756 7.10 -21.47 -22.20
C VAL A 756 6.79 -21.70 -20.72
N CYS A 757 6.71 -22.95 -20.25
CA CYS A 757 6.41 -23.23 -18.84
C CYS A 757 7.52 -22.78 -17.89
N ILE A 758 8.79 -22.91 -18.27
CA ILE A 758 9.91 -22.38 -17.47
C ILE A 758 9.82 -20.85 -17.37
N VAL A 759 9.63 -20.17 -18.50
CA VAL A 759 9.54 -18.70 -18.56
C VAL A 759 8.32 -18.20 -17.78
N VAL A 760 7.14 -18.78 -18.01
CA VAL A 760 5.88 -18.38 -17.34
C VAL A 760 5.92 -18.66 -15.84
N SER A 761 6.46 -19.81 -15.40
CA SER A 761 6.54 -20.14 -13.97
C SER A 761 7.47 -19.16 -13.24
N ALA A 762 8.65 -18.88 -13.81
CA ALA A 762 9.59 -17.91 -13.25
C ALA A 762 9.02 -16.48 -13.25
N ALA A 763 8.43 -16.03 -14.36
CA ALA A 763 7.82 -14.72 -14.47
C ALA A 763 6.65 -14.55 -13.49
N MET A 764 5.79 -15.56 -13.35
CA MET A 764 4.65 -15.50 -12.43
C MET A 764 5.09 -15.42 -10.97
N TYR A 765 6.07 -16.22 -10.53
CA TYR A 765 6.61 -16.09 -9.17
C TYR A 765 7.30 -14.74 -8.94
N LEU A 766 8.04 -14.21 -9.93
CA LEU A 766 8.62 -12.86 -9.83
C LEU A 766 7.57 -11.75 -9.74
N ILE A 767 6.46 -11.85 -10.50
CA ILE A 767 5.32 -10.91 -10.40
C ILE A 767 4.69 -11.01 -9.01
N LEU A 768 4.38 -12.23 -8.55
CA LEU A 768 3.78 -12.47 -7.22
C LEU A 768 4.66 -11.89 -6.10
N TRP A 769 5.98 -12.08 -6.14
CA TRP A 769 6.90 -11.57 -5.11
C TRP A 769 7.20 -10.06 -5.20
N SER A 770 6.94 -9.41 -6.34
CA SER A 770 7.22 -7.98 -6.54
C SER A 770 5.99 -7.07 -6.49
N THR A 771 4.78 -7.63 -6.65
CA THR A 771 3.52 -6.85 -6.71
C THR A 771 2.53 -7.19 -5.60
N LEU A 772 2.64 -8.36 -4.95
CA LEU A 772 1.61 -8.89 -4.08
C LEU A 772 2.14 -9.38 -2.72
N VAL A 773 1.44 -8.98 -1.65
CA VAL A 773 1.71 -9.46 -0.29
C VAL A 773 0.85 -10.68 0.00
N PHE A 774 1.48 -11.80 0.33
CA PHE A 774 0.81 -13.07 0.64
C PHE A 774 1.02 -13.44 2.12
N PRO A 775 0.13 -13.01 3.04
CA PRO A 775 0.31 -13.21 4.47
C PRO A 775 0.12 -14.68 4.88
N ILE A 776 1.09 -15.23 5.62
CA ILE A 776 1.24 -16.67 5.83
C ILE A 776 0.03 -17.37 6.47
N HIS A 777 -0.80 -16.67 7.25
CA HIS A 777 -2.02 -17.26 7.84
C HIS A 777 -3.09 -17.62 6.77
N THR A 778 -3.10 -16.91 5.64
CA THR A 778 -3.95 -17.18 4.46
C THR A 778 -3.40 -18.28 3.55
N MET A 779 -2.21 -18.82 3.84
CA MET A 779 -1.54 -19.79 2.98
C MET A 779 -2.39 -21.04 2.74
N THR A 780 -2.59 -21.36 1.46
CA THR A 780 -3.24 -22.58 1.00
C THR A 780 -2.39 -23.23 -0.10
N PRO A 781 -2.58 -24.53 -0.41
CA PRO A 781 -1.81 -25.22 -1.45
C PRO A 781 -2.04 -24.68 -2.87
N VAL A 782 -2.98 -23.74 -3.06
CA VAL A 782 -3.15 -22.98 -4.31
C VAL A 782 -1.85 -22.28 -4.73
N TRP A 783 -0.98 -21.87 -3.81
CA TRP A 783 0.28 -21.18 -4.13
C TRP A 783 1.28 -22.04 -4.95
N VAL A 784 1.00 -23.34 -5.11
CA VAL A 784 1.74 -24.25 -6.01
C VAL A 784 1.34 -24.08 -7.49
N PHE A 785 0.19 -23.49 -7.81
CA PHE A 785 -0.31 -23.39 -9.20
C PHE A 785 0.65 -22.75 -10.21
N PRO A 786 1.46 -21.72 -9.86
CA PRO A 786 2.46 -21.20 -10.79
C PRO A 786 3.58 -22.20 -11.15
N ALA A 787 3.85 -23.21 -10.31
CA ALA A 787 4.75 -24.33 -10.60
C ALA A 787 4.07 -25.52 -11.32
N TYR A 788 2.74 -25.63 -11.28
CA TYR A 788 2.01 -26.80 -11.81
C TYR A 788 2.29 -27.15 -13.29
N PRO A 789 2.50 -26.20 -14.23
CA PRO A 789 2.84 -26.56 -15.61
C PRO A 789 4.14 -27.35 -15.74
N LEU A 790 5.12 -27.11 -14.86
CA LEU A 790 6.40 -27.83 -14.81
C LEU A 790 6.20 -29.29 -14.42
N LEU A 791 5.27 -29.57 -13.49
CA LEU A 791 4.94 -30.91 -13.02
C LEU A 791 4.38 -31.84 -14.12
N LEU A 792 3.83 -31.29 -15.21
CA LEU A 792 3.19 -32.07 -16.27
C LEU A 792 4.13 -32.40 -17.45
N THR A 793 5.36 -31.90 -17.43
CA THR A 793 6.34 -32.13 -18.51
C THR A 793 6.70 -33.61 -18.69
N ALA A 794 6.93 -34.36 -17.61
CA ALA A 794 7.23 -35.79 -17.71
C ALA A 794 6.02 -36.68 -18.04
N PRO A 795 4.81 -36.50 -17.48
CA PRO A 795 3.61 -37.19 -17.95
C PRO A 795 3.33 -36.96 -19.45
N PHE A 796 3.58 -35.76 -19.96
CA PHE A 796 3.50 -35.47 -21.40
C PHE A 796 4.62 -36.14 -22.19
N GLY A 797 5.90 -35.99 -21.80
CA GLY A 797 7.02 -36.66 -22.45
C GLY A 797 6.90 -38.19 -22.48
N ALA A 798 6.43 -38.79 -21.39
CA ALA A 798 6.13 -40.22 -21.32
C ALA A 798 5.01 -40.63 -22.26
N SER A 799 3.90 -39.87 -22.31
CA SER A 799 2.78 -40.15 -23.22
C SER A 799 3.17 -39.96 -24.70
N LEU A 800 4.07 -39.02 -25.01
CA LEU A 800 4.63 -38.82 -26.34
C LEU A 800 5.52 -39.98 -26.78
N ILE A 801 6.40 -40.45 -25.88
CA ILE A 801 7.28 -41.60 -26.14
C ILE A 801 6.47 -42.90 -26.23
N ALA A 802 5.46 -43.11 -25.37
CA ALA A 802 4.54 -44.24 -25.46
C ALA A 802 3.84 -44.29 -26.82
N ALA A 803 3.24 -43.18 -27.26
CA ALA A 803 2.60 -43.10 -28.57
C ALA A 803 3.57 -43.33 -29.74
N ALA A 804 4.87 -43.02 -29.58
CA ALA A 804 5.91 -43.34 -30.56
C ALA A 804 6.33 -44.82 -30.55
N VAL A 805 6.20 -45.52 -29.41
CA VAL A 805 6.35 -46.98 -29.31
C VAL A 805 5.15 -47.67 -29.95
N ASP A 806 3.93 -47.22 -29.67
CA ASP A 806 2.68 -47.83 -30.17
C ASP A 806 2.56 -47.84 -31.70
N ILE A 807 3.21 -46.89 -32.40
CA ILE A 807 3.27 -46.81 -33.86
C ILE A 807 4.61 -47.26 -34.47
N ASP A 808 5.53 -47.80 -33.66
CA ASP A 808 6.89 -48.23 -34.03
C ASP A 808 7.74 -47.15 -34.74
N GLN A 809 7.72 -45.92 -34.20
CA GLN A 809 8.47 -44.76 -34.73
C GLN A 809 9.33 -44.05 -33.68
N VAL A 810 9.76 -44.75 -32.62
CA VAL A 810 10.63 -44.19 -31.58
C VAL A 810 11.90 -43.55 -32.15
N ALA A 811 12.48 -44.15 -33.19
CA ALA A 811 13.68 -43.64 -33.88
C ALA A 811 13.46 -42.31 -34.66
N SER A 812 12.22 -41.84 -34.80
CA SER A 812 11.90 -40.56 -35.44
C SER A 812 11.98 -39.35 -34.50
N ILE A 813 11.96 -39.58 -33.18
CA ILE A 813 11.98 -38.54 -32.13
C ILE A 813 13.22 -38.69 -31.24
N ASN A 814 13.70 -37.61 -30.63
CA ASN A 814 14.86 -37.68 -29.73
C ASN A 814 14.46 -38.10 -28.30
N ALA A 815 14.00 -39.34 -28.14
CA ALA A 815 13.43 -39.88 -26.90
C ALA A 815 14.32 -39.71 -25.65
N VAL A 816 15.65 -39.89 -25.79
CA VAL A 816 16.63 -39.69 -24.71
C VAL A 816 16.62 -38.24 -24.22
N VAL A 817 16.70 -37.27 -25.14
CA VAL A 817 16.75 -35.85 -24.80
C VAL A 817 15.39 -35.35 -24.27
N ILE A 818 14.27 -35.85 -24.81
CA ILE A 818 12.91 -35.61 -24.28
C ILE A 818 12.80 -36.11 -22.83
N THR A 819 13.32 -37.30 -22.54
CA THR A 819 13.32 -37.91 -21.19
C THR A 819 14.16 -37.12 -20.20
N LEU A 820 15.40 -36.76 -20.56
CA LEU A 820 16.29 -35.98 -19.68
C LEU A 820 15.73 -34.57 -19.39
N ALA A 821 15.15 -33.90 -20.39
CA ALA A 821 14.48 -32.62 -20.21
C ALA A 821 13.23 -32.75 -19.32
N SER A 822 12.40 -33.75 -19.57
CA SER A 822 11.21 -34.08 -18.76
C SER A 822 11.54 -34.26 -17.28
N VAL A 823 12.51 -35.11 -16.96
CA VAL A 823 12.95 -35.40 -15.58
C VAL A 823 13.48 -34.14 -14.90
N THR A 824 14.30 -33.35 -15.59
CA THR A 824 14.91 -32.12 -15.04
C THR A 824 13.86 -31.05 -14.72
N VAL A 825 12.92 -30.82 -15.63
CA VAL A 825 11.91 -29.77 -15.48
C VAL A 825 10.81 -30.18 -14.50
N GLN A 826 10.37 -31.44 -14.53
CA GLN A 826 9.46 -31.97 -13.51
C GLN A 826 10.10 -31.94 -12.12
N GLY A 827 11.37 -32.36 -11.98
CA GLY A 827 12.09 -32.32 -10.71
C GLY A 827 12.16 -30.91 -10.12
N THR A 828 12.39 -29.90 -10.97
CA THR A 828 12.34 -28.48 -10.59
C THR A 828 10.95 -28.07 -10.08
N GLY A 829 9.89 -28.42 -10.81
CA GLY A 829 8.51 -28.18 -10.40
C GLY A 829 8.13 -28.87 -9.08
N PHE A 830 8.60 -30.11 -8.88
CA PHE A 830 8.37 -30.88 -7.66
C PHE A 830 9.08 -30.26 -6.45
N LEU A 831 10.35 -29.85 -6.58
CA LEU A 831 11.10 -29.22 -5.48
C LEU A 831 10.47 -27.91 -5.02
N ILE A 832 10.03 -27.05 -5.95
CA ILE A 832 9.27 -25.83 -5.63
C ILE A 832 7.99 -26.20 -4.88
N SER A 833 7.20 -27.13 -5.44
CA SER A 833 5.96 -27.61 -4.83
C SER A 833 6.15 -28.17 -3.41
N PHE A 834 7.22 -28.93 -3.19
CA PHE A 834 7.54 -29.56 -1.92
C PHE A 834 7.82 -28.52 -0.82
N THR A 835 8.57 -27.45 -1.12
CA THR A 835 8.80 -26.37 -0.14
C THR A 835 7.50 -25.66 0.26
N ILE A 836 6.60 -25.43 -0.70
CA ILE A 836 5.29 -24.80 -0.47
C ILE A 836 4.39 -25.74 0.35
N CYS A 837 4.37 -27.04 0.05
CA CYS A 837 3.63 -28.03 0.84
C CYS A 837 4.18 -28.17 2.28
N ALA A 838 5.50 -28.09 2.48
CA ALA A 838 6.10 -28.09 3.82
C ALA A 838 5.72 -26.85 4.63
N ALA A 839 5.75 -25.66 4.02
CA ALA A 839 5.28 -24.42 4.64
C ALA A 839 3.77 -24.44 4.94
N PHE A 840 2.96 -25.09 4.09
CA PHE A 840 1.54 -25.32 4.36
C PHE A 840 1.31 -26.25 5.56
N ILE A 841 2.11 -27.32 5.72
CA ILE A 841 2.06 -28.17 6.93
C ILE A 841 2.45 -27.36 8.17
N TYR A 842 3.51 -26.54 8.11
CA TYR A 842 3.87 -25.64 9.21
C TYR A 842 2.74 -24.66 9.56
N ARG A 843 2.01 -24.16 8.56
CA ARG A 843 0.81 -23.34 8.75
C ARG A 843 -0.37 -24.11 9.36
N LEU A 844 -0.53 -25.40 9.08
CA LEU A 844 -1.52 -26.25 9.77
C LEU A 844 -1.13 -26.59 11.23
N MET A 845 0.17 -26.65 11.53
CA MET A 845 0.67 -26.85 12.90
C MET A 845 0.58 -25.59 13.78
N THR A 846 0.36 -24.42 13.19
CA THR A 846 0.34 -23.12 13.89
C THR A 846 -1.00 -22.38 13.79
N GLN A 847 -1.90 -22.79 12.88
CA GLN A 847 -3.21 -22.17 12.65
C GLN A 847 -4.27 -23.24 12.37
N GLN A 848 -5.52 -23.00 12.80
CA GLN A 848 -6.65 -23.91 12.55
C GLN A 848 -6.89 -24.16 11.05
N LEU A 849 -7.59 -25.26 10.71
CA LEU A 849 -7.96 -25.59 9.33
C LEU A 849 -8.54 -24.38 8.57
N PRO A 850 -8.26 -24.23 7.26
CA PRO A 850 -8.83 -23.16 6.43
C PRO A 850 -10.37 -23.05 6.53
N GLN A 851 -10.89 -21.89 6.15
CA GLN A 851 -12.32 -21.60 6.16
C GLN A 851 -13.12 -22.67 5.40
N ASP A 852 -14.37 -22.93 5.82
CA ASP A 852 -15.21 -24.01 5.26
C ASP A 852 -15.31 -23.95 3.71
N SER A 853 -15.27 -22.75 3.10
CA SER A 853 -15.26 -22.52 1.64
C SER A 853 -13.93 -22.85 0.93
N GLN A 854 -12.80 -22.76 1.64
CA GLN A 854 -11.44 -22.94 1.12
C GLN A 854 -10.95 -24.38 1.25
N ARG A 855 -11.50 -25.19 2.18
CA ARG A 855 -11.06 -26.58 2.42
C ARG A 855 -10.97 -27.49 1.20
N PRO A 856 -11.86 -27.41 0.19
CA PRO A 856 -11.70 -28.22 -1.03
C PRO A 856 -10.34 -28.00 -1.72
N GLY A 857 -9.76 -26.79 -1.62
CA GLY A 857 -8.44 -26.47 -2.16
C GLY A 857 -7.26 -27.20 -1.49
N MET A 858 -7.45 -27.89 -0.37
CA MET A 858 -6.36 -28.66 0.27
C MET A 858 -5.98 -29.92 -0.52
N PHE A 859 -6.91 -30.46 -1.33
CA PHE A 859 -6.61 -31.55 -2.26
C PHE A 859 -5.52 -31.19 -3.29
N ILE A 860 -5.24 -29.91 -3.52
CA ILE A 860 -4.19 -29.45 -4.45
C ILE A 860 -2.79 -29.95 -4.02
N SER A 861 -2.56 -30.27 -2.75
CA SER A 861 -1.30 -30.90 -2.26
C SER A 861 -1.05 -32.32 -2.79
N ILE A 862 -2.06 -33.00 -3.33
CA ILE A 862 -1.94 -34.38 -3.84
C ILE A 862 -1.22 -34.41 -5.20
N GLY A 863 -1.50 -33.41 -6.05
CA GLY A 863 -1.03 -33.38 -7.43
C GLY A 863 0.50 -33.37 -7.63
N PRO A 864 1.31 -32.63 -6.83
CA PRO A 864 2.77 -32.63 -6.99
C PRO A 864 3.42 -33.99 -6.79
N GLY A 865 3.01 -34.75 -5.77
CA GLY A 865 3.47 -36.12 -5.59
C GLY A 865 2.92 -37.04 -6.70
N GLY A 866 1.63 -36.93 -7.00
CA GLY A 866 0.95 -37.80 -7.96
C GLY A 866 1.49 -37.67 -9.39
N PHE A 867 1.59 -36.46 -9.93
CA PHE A 867 2.07 -36.24 -11.31
C PHE A 867 3.56 -36.57 -11.44
N THR A 868 4.34 -36.42 -10.38
CA THR A 868 5.74 -36.86 -10.35
C THR A 868 5.86 -38.37 -10.29
N ALA A 869 5.02 -39.06 -9.49
CA ALA A 869 4.95 -40.52 -9.50
C ALA A 869 4.52 -41.07 -10.88
N VAL A 870 3.51 -40.46 -11.53
CA VAL A 870 3.10 -40.81 -12.91
C VAL A 870 4.27 -40.65 -13.89
N GLY A 871 4.90 -39.47 -13.91
CA GLY A 871 5.99 -39.18 -14.85
C GLY A 871 7.16 -40.14 -14.71
N MET A 872 7.64 -40.33 -13.48
CA MET A 872 8.79 -41.20 -13.21
C MET A 872 8.48 -42.68 -13.49
N VAL A 873 7.35 -43.23 -13.03
CA VAL A 873 7.02 -44.65 -13.26
C VAL A 873 6.74 -44.93 -14.73
N HIS A 874 6.05 -44.03 -15.44
CA HIS A 874 5.74 -44.21 -16.86
C HIS A 874 7.02 -44.13 -17.73
N LEU A 875 7.94 -43.20 -17.46
CA LEU A 875 9.27 -43.21 -18.08
C LEU A 875 10.09 -44.45 -17.69
N GLY A 876 9.98 -44.90 -16.44
CA GLY A 876 10.58 -46.15 -15.94
C GLY A 876 10.13 -47.38 -16.74
N ASN A 877 8.83 -47.49 -17.01
CA ASN A 877 8.25 -48.52 -17.87
C ASN A 877 8.86 -48.46 -19.29
N LEU A 878 9.02 -47.26 -19.85
CA LEU A 878 9.55 -47.03 -21.20
C LEU A 878 11.09 -47.11 -21.33
N THR A 879 11.85 -47.21 -20.24
CA THR A 879 13.34 -47.11 -20.24
C THR A 879 14.03 -47.98 -21.31
N SER A 880 13.56 -49.21 -21.53
CA SER A 880 14.12 -50.15 -22.51
C SER A 880 13.85 -49.80 -23.98
N SER A 881 12.89 -48.91 -24.26
CA SER A 881 12.66 -48.36 -25.61
C SER A 881 13.32 -46.99 -25.79
N ILE A 882 13.69 -46.32 -24.70
CA ILE A 882 14.34 -44.99 -24.72
C ILE A 882 15.85 -45.09 -24.88
N PHE A 883 16.50 -46.03 -24.17
CA PHE A 883 17.96 -46.12 -24.10
C PHE A 883 18.46 -47.41 -24.77
N PRO A 884 19.57 -47.36 -25.55
CA PRO A 884 20.20 -48.57 -26.07
C PRO A 884 20.80 -49.41 -24.94
N PRO A 885 20.98 -50.74 -25.11
CA PRO A 885 21.50 -51.62 -24.06
C PRO A 885 22.86 -51.18 -23.47
N ASP A 886 23.75 -50.65 -24.32
CA ASP A 886 25.10 -50.23 -23.94
C ASP A 886 25.19 -48.82 -23.31
N TRP A 887 24.04 -48.19 -23.05
CA TRP A 887 23.98 -46.82 -22.54
C TRP A 887 24.70 -46.67 -21.19
N GLY A 888 25.64 -45.74 -21.10
CA GLY A 888 26.46 -45.57 -19.89
C GLY A 888 27.53 -46.65 -19.69
N HIS A 889 27.93 -47.36 -20.76
CA HIS A 889 29.03 -48.33 -20.79
C HIS A 889 28.88 -49.50 -19.78
N THR A 890 27.65 -49.79 -19.34
CA THR A 890 27.36 -50.83 -18.33
C THR A 890 26.03 -51.51 -18.63
N GLU A 891 26.04 -52.84 -18.77
CA GLU A 891 24.87 -53.67 -19.15
C GLU A 891 23.66 -53.55 -18.22
N HIS A 892 23.84 -52.97 -17.02
CA HIS A 892 22.80 -52.85 -15.99
C HIS A 892 22.15 -51.47 -15.92
N ALA A 893 22.63 -50.47 -16.68
CA ALA A 893 22.16 -49.08 -16.58
C ALA A 893 20.64 -48.93 -16.79
N VAL A 894 20.08 -49.61 -17.80
CA VAL A 894 18.63 -49.63 -18.09
C VAL A 894 17.83 -50.21 -16.93
N PHE A 895 18.32 -51.29 -16.30
CA PHE A 895 17.68 -51.91 -15.13
C PHE A 895 17.74 -50.98 -13.90
N THR A 896 18.90 -50.38 -13.62
CA THR A 896 19.08 -49.44 -12.50
C THR A 896 18.19 -48.21 -12.64
N LEU A 897 18.09 -47.61 -13.83
CA LEU A 897 17.22 -46.46 -14.09
C LEU A 897 15.74 -46.80 -13.89
N ARG A 898 15.29 -47.95 -14.39
CA ARG A 898 13.91 -48.45 -14.18
C ARG A 898 13.61 -48.66 -12.69
N LEU A 899 14.50 -49.35 -11.96
CA LEU A 899 14.33 -49.63 -10.53
C LEU A 899 14.29 -48.34 -9.69
N LEU A 900 15.20 -47.40 -9.93
CA LEU A 900 15.20 -46.09 -9.24
C LEU A 900 13.91 -45.31 -9.50
N SER A 901 13.41 -45.34 -10.74
CA SER A 901 12.17 -44.67 -11.13
C SER A 901 10.95 -45.24 -10.41
N TYR A 902 10.88 -46.57 -10.25
CA TYR A 902 9.80 -47.24 -9.51
C TYR A 902 9.86 -46.94 -8.01
N MET A 903 11.07 -46.95 -7.40
CA MET A 903 11.24 -46.63 -5.97
C MET A 903 10.87 -45.17 -5.66
N LEU A 904 11.30 -44.23 -6.50
CA LEU A 904 10.93 -42.81 -6.38
C LEU A 904 9.41 -42.62 -6.53
N GLY A 905 8.81 -43.26 -7.54
CA GLY A 905 7.36 -43.21 -7.76
C GLY A 905 6.55 -43.75 -6.59
N LEU A 906 6.96 -44.88 -6.00
CA LEU A 906 6.31 -45.47 -4.84
C LEU A 906 6.34 -44.55 -3.60
N TRP A 907 7.47 -43.88 -3.34
CA TRP A 907 7.59 -42.94 -2.22
C TRP A 907 6.71 -41.69 -2.40
N LEU A 908 6.68 -41.14 -3.62
CA LEU A 908 5.86 -39.97 -3.95
C LEU A 908 4.35 -40.30 -4.02
N TRP A 909 3.99 -41.51 -4.42
CA TRP A 909 2.63 -42.03 -4.30
C TRP A 909 2.20 -42.13 -2.82
N GLY A 910 3.05 -42.65 -1.93
CA GLY A 910 2.77 -42.71 -0.49
C GLY A 910 2.49 -41.32 0.12
N LEU A 911 3.29 -40.31 -0.25
CA LEU A 911 3.06 -38.91 0.14
C LEU A 911 1.71 -38.38 -0.39
N SER A 912 1.33 -38.77 -1.61
CA SER A 912 0.07 -38.36 -2.26
C SER A 912 -1.16 -39.00 -1.59
N VAL A 913 -1.05 -40.28 -1.21
CA VAL A 913 -2.07 -40.98 -0.41
C VAL A 913 -2.24 -40.28 0.95
N TRP A 914 -1.14 -39.91 1.62
CA TRP A 914 -1.20 -39.20 2.90
C TRP A 914 -1.91 -37.84 2.79
N PHE A 915 -1.55 -37.01 1.79
CA PHE A 915 -2.27 -35.75 1.55
C PHE A 915 -3.74 -35.95 1.19
N SER A 916 -4.10 -37.04 0.52
CA SER A 916 -5.49 -37.40 0.22
C SER A 916 -6.28 -37.71 1.49
N LEU A 917 -5.72 -38.55 2.38
CA LEU A 917 -6.32 -38.87 3.69
C LEU A 917 -6.52 -37.62 4.56
N VAL A 918 -5.53 -36.73 4.64
CA VAL A 918 -5.64 -35.44 5.37
C VAL A 918 -6.72 -34.54 4.76
N SER A 919 -6.80 -34.48 3.43
CA SER A 919 -7.79 -33.66 2.73
C SER A 919 -9.22 -34.16 2.92
N VAL A 920 -9.44 -35.49 2.88
CA VAL A 920 -10.72 -36.13 3.20
C VAL A 920 -11.09 -35.92 4.68
N GLY A 921 -10.15 -36.13 5.60
CA GLY A 921 -10.36 -35.93 7.04
C GLY A 921 -10.80 -34.51 7.40
N SER A 922 -10.34 -33.50 6.66
CA SER A 922 -10.76 -32.10 6.86
C SER A 922 -12.25 -31.83 6.60
N LEU A 923 -12.93 -32.74 5.89
CA LEU A 923 -14.36 -32.65 5.57
C LEU A 923 -15.24 -33.44 6.56
N TRP A 924 -14.66 -34.14 7.54
CA TRP A 924 -15.38 -34.97 8.51
C TRP A 924 -16.52 -34.23 9.25
N LYS A 925 -16.35 -32.92 9.49
CA LYS A 925 -17.38 -32.00 10.02
C LYS A 925 -18.71 -32.06 9.25
N PHE A 926 -18.68 -32.34 7.95
CA PHE A 926 -19.86 -32.40 7.07
C PHE A 926 -20.46 -33.81 6.94
N LEU A 927 -19.81 -34.84 7.50
CA LEU A 927 -20.31 -36.22 7.54
C LEU A 927 -21.02 -36.56 8.86
N LEU A 928 -20.86 -35.72 9.90
CA LEU A 928 -21.43 -35.91 11.24
C LEU A 928 -22.94 -35.55 11.26
N PRO A 929 -23.86 -36.49 11.57
CA PRO A 929 -25.31 -36.26 11.51
C PRO A 929 -25.85 -35.13 12.39
N TYR A 930 -25.12 -34.78 13.46
CA TYR A 930 -25.50 -33.72 14.40
C TYR A 930 -25.35 -32.31 13.83
N HIS A 931 -24.61 -32.14 12.72
CA HIS A 931 -24.33 -30.85 12.11
C HIS A 931 -25.05 -30.72 10.75
N ARG A 932 -25.86 -29.67 10.58
CA ARG A 932 -26.55 -29.35 9.31
C ARG A 932 -25.90 -28.26 8.40
N PRO A 933 -24.61 -27.84 8.51
CA PRO A 933 -24.05 -26.88 7.58
C PRO A 933 -23.87 -27.53 6.19
N LYS A 934 -24.62 -27.05 5.20
CA LYS A 934 -24.39 -27.44 3.81
C LYS A 934 -23.13 -26.73 3.32
N LEU A 935 -22.13 -27.49 2.85
CA LEU A 935 -20.96 -26.90 2.18
C LEU A 935 -21.44 -26.09 0.96
N PRO A 936 -21.22 -24.75 0.90
CA PRO A 936 -21.58 -23.96 -0.25
C PRO A 936 -20.72 -24.33 -1.46
N PHE A 937 -21.31 -24.30 -2.66
CA PHE A 937 -20.58 -24.52 -3.90
C PHE A 937 -19.65 -23.33 -4.16
N HIS A 938 -18.34 -23.59 -4.17
CA HIS A 938 -17.30 -22.64 -4.53
C HIS A 938 -16.40 -23.26 -5.60
N MET A 939 -15.73 -22.43 -6.40
CA MET A 939 -14.88 -22.91 -7.51
C MET A 939 -13.70 -23.79 -7.05
N THR A 940 -13.37 -23.76 -5.76
CA THR A 940 -12.43 -24.69 -5.11
C THR A 940 -12.83 -26.16 -5.24
N TRP A 941 -14.11 -26.49 -5.50
CA TRP A 941 -14.63 -27.86 -5.62
C TRP A 941 -14.01 -28.67 -6.77
N PHE A 942 -13.51 -28.05 -7.84
CA PHE A 942 -12.80 -28.78 -8.91
C PHE A 942 -11.47 -29.42 -8.43
N SER A 943 -10.95 -28.98 -7.28
CA SER A 943 -9.84 -29.65 -6.58
C SER A 943 -10.19 -31.05 -6.06
N PHE A 944 -11.47 -31.42 -5.98
CA PHE A 944 -11.85 -32.81 -5.71
C PHE A 944 -11.60 -33.74 -6.90
N VAL A 945 -11.43 -33.20 -8.11
CA VAL A 945 -11.15 -33.97 -9.33
C VAL A 945 -9.68 -33.86 -9.72
N PHE A 946 -9.21 -32.67 -10.13
CA PHE A 946 -7.96 -32.55 -10.87
C PHE A 946 -6.72 -33.13 -10.15
N PRO A 947 -6.41 -32.75 -8.89
CA PRO A 947 -5.29 -33.37 -8.14
C PRO A 947 -5.46 -34.88 -7.91
N ASN A 948 -6.69 -35.38 -7.79
CA ASN A 948 -6.96 -36.81 -7.63
C ASN A 948 -6.74 -37.60 -8.92
N THR A 949 -6.85 -36.98 -10.10
CA THR A 949 -6.47 -37.65 -11.37
C THR A 949 -5.02 -38.16 -11.33
N ALA A 950 -4.13 -37.36 -10.74
CA ALA A 950 -2.72 -37.71 -10.56
C ALA A 950 -2.52 -38.92 -9.64
N LEU A 951 -3.28 -38.99 -8.53
CA LEU A 951 -3.22 -40.10 -7.58
C LEU A 951 -3.76 -41.41 -8.20
N VAL A 952 -4.83 -41.33 -8.99
CA VAL A 952 -5.39 -42.50 -9.68
C VAL A 952 -4.45 -43.00 -10.78
N SER A 953 -3.97 -42.12 -11.67
CA SER A 953 -2.99 -42.50 -12.69
C SER A 953 -1.69 -43.03 -12.09
N ALA A 954 -1.21 -42.49 -10.95
CA ALA A 954 -0.06 -43.04 -10.24
C ALA A 954 -0.33 -44.45 -9.70
N THR A 955 -1.52 -44.68 -9.15
CA THR A 955 -1.93 -46.00 -8.64
C THR A 955 -2.01 -47.04 -9.77
N ASN A 956 -2.53 -46.65 -10.94
CA ASN A 956 -2.54 -47.52 -12.13
C ASN A 956 -1.12 -47.83 -12.62
N GLN A 957 -0.27 -46.81 -12.82
CA GLN A 957 1.10 -46.99 -13.32
C GLN A 957 1.96 -47.83 -12.38
N ILE A 958 1.82 -47.66 -11.05
CA ILE A 958 2.46 -48.52 -10.04
C ILE A 958 1.87 -49.94 -10.06
N GLY A 959 0.54 -50.07 -10.21
CA GLY A 959 -0.13 -51.36 -10.36
C GLY A 959 0.36 -52.16 -11.59
N VAL A 960 0.74 -51.49 -12.67
CA VAL A 960 1.39 -52.10 -13.85
C VAL A 960 2.87 -52.39 -13.58
N ALA A 961 3.63 -51.42 -13.06
CA ALA A 961 5.08 -51.55 -12.84
C ALA A 961 5.50 -52.65 -11.86
N PHE A 962 4.61 -53.02 -10.92
CA PHE A 962 4.80 -54.12 -9.96
C PHE A 962 3.91 -55.35 -10.24
N ASP A 963 3.22 -55.40 -11.39
CA ASP A 963 2.24 -56.44 -11.77
C ASP A 963 1.24 -56.81 -10.65
N CYS A 964 0.72 -55.79 -9.99
CA CYS A 964 -0.02 -55.94 -8.74
C CYS A 964 -1.53 -55.77 -8.97
N THR A 965 -2.20 -56.87 -9.35
CA THR A 965 -3.66 -56.90 -9.61
C THR A 965 -4.52 -56.17 -8.55
N PRO A 966 -4.27 -56.29 -7.22
CA PRO A 966 -5.02 -55.54 -6.21
C PRO A 966 -4.89 -54.00 -6.33
N LEU A 967 -3.71 -53.48 -6.71
CA LEU A 967 -3.51 -52.05 -6.96
C LEU A 967 -4.18 -51.60 -8.26
N GLN A 968 -4.15 -52.44 -9.30
CA GLN A 968 -4.86 -52.20 -10.56
C GLN A 968 -6.39 -52.10 -10.33
N ILE A 969 -6.96 -53.02 -9.54
CA ILE A 969 -8.38 -52.99 -9.13
C ILE A 969 -8.69 -51.74 -8.30
N LEU A 970 -7.85 -51.40 -7.32
CA LEU A 970 -8.00 -50.18 -6.50
C LEU A 970 -8.01 -48.91 -7.38
N GLY A 971 -7.09 -48.80 -8.33
CA GLY A 971 -7.02 -47.71 -9.28
C GLY A 971 -8.30 -47.58 -10.12
N CYS A 972 -8.88 -48.70 -10.56
CA CYS A 972 -10.14 -48.71 -11.30
C CYS A 972 -11.35 -48.28 -10.45
N VAL A 973 -11.41 -48.71 -9.18
CA VAL A 973 -12.44 -48.25 -8.22
C VAL A 973 -12.31 -46.74 -7.98
N LEU A 974 -11.09 -46.24 -7.79
CA LEU A 974 -10.85 -44.81 -7.61
C LEU A 974 -11.17 -44.01 -8.89
N ALA A 975 -10.91 -44.55 -10.09
CA ALA A 975 -11.31 -43.94 -11.36
C ALA A 975 -12.84 -43.81 -11.48
N ALA A 976 -13.60 -44.86 -11.12
CA ALA A 976 -15.06 -44.81 -11.12
C ALA A 976 -15.61 -43.76 -10.13
N VAL A 977 -15.04 -43.69 -8.92
CA VAL A 977 -15.37 -42.63 -7.93
C VAL A 977 -15.04 -41.23 -8.47
N LEU A 978 -13.90 -41.08 -9.15
CA LEU A 978 -13.45 -39.81 -9.72
C LEU A 978 -14.41 -39.28 -10.80
N VAL A 979 -14.91 -40.16 -11.68
CA VAL A 979 -15.93 -39.81 -12.70
C VAL A 979 -17.25 -39.39 -12.04
N LEU A 980 -17.69 -40.09 -10.99
CA LEU A 980 -18.89 -39.73 -10.22
C LEU A 980 -18.75 -38.37 -9.52
N VAL A 981 -17.57 -38.09 -8.94
CA VAL A 981 -17.26 -36.79 -8.32
C VAL A 981 -17.23 -35.67 -9.37
N TRP A 982 -16.62 -35.89 -10.54
CA TRP A 982 -16.66 -34.92 -11.65
C TRP A 982 -18.10 -34.62 -12.07
N ALA A 983 -18.93 -35.64 -12.25
CA ALA A 983 -20.33 -35.47 -12.64
C ALA A 983 -21.14 -34.68 -11.59
N LEU A 984 -20.89 -34.93 -10.29
CA LEU A 984 -21.50 -34.19 -9.19
C LEU A 984 -21.07 -32.71 -9.18
N VAL A 985 -19.76 -32.44 -9.29
CA VAL A 985 -19.21 -31.07 -9.31
C VAL A 985 -19.71 -30.30 -10.54
N PHE A 986 -19.74 -30.94 -11.72
CA PHE A 986 -20.24 -30.34 -12.96
C PHE A 986 -21.76 -30.05 -12.89
N ALA A 987 -22.56 -30.98 -12.36
CA ALA A 987 -23.99 -30.75 -12.13
C ALA A 987 -24.24 -29.65 -11.07
N ALA A 988 -23.39 -29.53 -10.05
CA ALA A 988 -23.45 -28.45 -9.06
C ALA A 988 -23.07 -27.08 -9.67
N MET A 989 -22.10 -27.04 -10.58
CA MET A 989 -21.75 -25.85 -11.36
C MET A 989 -22.92 -25.39 -12.23
N LEU A 990 -23.48 -26.28 -13.06
CA LEU A 990 -24.65 -25.99 -13.92
C LEU A 990 -25.86 -25.53 -13.10
N ARG A 991 -26.10 -26.15 -11.94
CA ARG A 991 -27.17 -25.74 -11.00
C ARG A 991 -26.93 -24.34 -10.42
N SER A 992 -25.68 -23.98 -10.13
CA SER A 992 -25.31 -22.67 -9.57
C SER A 992 -25.41 -21.56 -10.61
N LEU A 993 -24.96 -21.83 -11.84
CA LEU A 993 -25.17 -20.95 -13.00
C LEU A 993 -26.66 -20.72 -13.27
N ARG A 994 -27.47 -21.79 -13.34
CA ARG A 994 -28.93 -21.68 -13.54
C ARG A 994 -29.65 -20.94 -12.42
N ARG A 995 -29.12 -20.97 -11.19
CA ARG A 995 -29.65 -20.24 -10.03
C ARG A 995 -29.13 -18.80 -9.89
N ARG A 996 -28.23 -18.34 -10.78
CA ARG A 996 -27.57 -17.02 -10.71
C ARG A 996 -26.79 -16.80 -9.39
N THR A 997 -26.40 -17.86 -8.69
CA THR A 997 -25.53 -17.79 -7.50
C THR A 997 -24.04 -17.80 -7.85
N LEU A 998 -23.72 -17.78 -9.16
CA LEU A 998 -22.40 -17.81 -9.76
C LEU A 998 -22.46 -16.87 -10.99
N LEU A 999 -21.42 -16.06 -11.22
CA LEU A 999 -21.34 -15.07 -12.32
C LEU A 999 -22.45 -13.98 -12.33
N TRP A 1000 -23.09 -13.73 -11.18
CA TRP A 1000 -24.05 -12.64 -11.00
C TRP A 1000 -23.61 -11.77 -9.83
N PRO A 1001 -23.80 -10.43 -9.87
CA PRO A 1001 -23.50 -9.59 -8.72
C PRO A 1001 -24.31 -10.06 -7.50
N LYS A 1002 -23.63 -10.22 -6.36
CA LYS A 1002 -24.31 -10.11 -5.07
C LYS A 1002 -24.84 -8.69 -4.96
N GLU A 1003 -26.14 -8.57 -4.77
CA GLU A 1003 -26.72 -7.34 -4.23
C GLU A 1003 -26.09 -7.12 -2.85
N GLN A 1004 -25.66 -5.88 -2.56
CA GLN A 1004 -25.12 -5.54 -1.25
C GLN A 1004 -26.29 -5.38 -0.28
N ALA A 1005 -26.30 -6.24 0.73
CA ALA A 1005 -27.25 -6.31 1.84
C ALA A 1005 -26.46 -6.60 3.11
#